data_AF-A0A7C4AF23-F1
#
_entry.id   AF-A0A7C4AF23-F1
#
_cell.length_a   1.000
_cell.length_b   1.000
_cell.length_c   1.000
_cell.angle_alpha   90.00
_cell.angle_beta   90.00
_cell.angle_gamma   90.00
#
_symmetry.space_group_name_H-M   'P 1'
#
loop_
_entity.id
_entity.type
_entity.pdbx_description
1 polymer ?
#
loop_
_entity_poly.entity_id
_entity_poly.type
_entity_poly.pdbx_seq_one_letter_code
_entity_poly.pdbx_strand_id
1 'polypeptide(L)'
;MVTQDGLGTEIRYLVGIRNRGAGTRSARPHNLHVNIPADRPWRNRTSLSLNTRTVHSQVAGNALATMAGLPNEFGAPVQVRVNGTNLAHLTPTGSIDSYQFGSYYCFQAYGPEWASTQFPADPGGNLYRGVWFFDGVRLNNAADLRYLGEDPSAYRQLYSSTGATAATGPYTKQSNHSEDDWSDLINLTRVLNQAPDSNYVQEVAAVVNVEQWLRYLGVTTLLGNMETTLGTGAGDDFSLYRGINDPRFQILSHDLDTTLGQGDAGPDYGRSIFKAADLPVISRFLKHPAITPRYVAILKELCATTFSSEQADPLLDRLLGGWVPDTYIASMKDFVARRRAAVLAQIPLALSATSSLPSSHGYLLATHGTLSLSGRADATRSRSVRVKGVVAGWTQWTASWSADNLKLWPGLNRVLIQALDEQGNEIDRASLDVWYEPGSIATVGGGTLEEDATWSAAGGPYRVTARLAIPPGRTLTIEPGTTVYFEEGAGLSVSGRLVAQGTEYERIRFSRRPGSLARGGGFVFTDSRESNVLAYADIEFAGAGASVISAVNSQLLLDHVTIANHDAQTITLKEPQVILRHSVLAGPGAHSSLTVDGLRPDGWLIVDGNFFGANSGTNDVIRLVRASQKDGPRPQIRNNVFQG
;
A
#
# COMPACT_ATOMS: atom_id res chain seq x y z
N MET A 1 -1.57 -53.83 -0.53
CA MET A 1 -1.93 -52.63 0.25
C MET A 1 -3.26 -52.89 0.95
N VAL A 2 -3.35 -52.61 2.24
CA VAL A 2 -4.61 -52.56 2.98
C VAL A 2 -4.83 -51.10 3.36
N THR A 3 -5.99 -50.53 3.00
CA THR A 3 -6.36 -49.16 3.38
C THR A 3 -7.52 -49.23 4.34
N GLN A 4 -7.47 -48.41 5.39
CA GLN A 4 -8.55 -48.27 6.36
C GLN A 4 -8.80 -46.78 6.57
N ASP A 5 -10.05 -46.37 6.43
CA ASP A 5 -10.49 -44.99 6.61
C ASP A 5 -11.96 -44.93 7.03
N GLY A 6 -12.53 -43.72 7.11
CA GLY A 6 -13.93 -43.53 7.54
C GLY A 6 -14.98 -44.18 6.63
N LEU A 7 -14.61 -44.69 5.46
CA LEU A 7 -15.50 -45.42 4.54
C LEU A 7 -15.36 -46.94 4.66
N GLY A 8 -14.37 -47.45 5.39
CA GLY A 8 -14.16 -48.88 5.63
C GLY A 8 -12.74 -49.36 5.32
N THR A 9 -12.61 -50.68 5.12
CA THR A 9 -11.35 -51.35 4.84
C THR A 9 -11.35 -51.92 3.42
N GLU A 10 -10.34 -51.59 2.62
CA GLU A 10 -10.12 -52.16 1.29
C GLU A 10 -8.78 -52.90 1.21
N ILE A 11 -8.74 -53.97 0.41
CA ILE A 11 -7.54 -54.77 0.16
C ILE A 11 -7.21 -54.73 -1.33
N ARG A 12 -5.95 -54.43 -1.64
CA ARG A 12 -5.44 -54.35 -3.02
C ARG A 12 -4.16 -55.17 -3.18
N TYR A 13 -4.16 -56.04 -4.17
CA TYR A 13 -3.02 -56.87 -4.56
C TYR A 13 -2.20 -56.22 -5.67
N LEU A 14 -0.96 -56.66 -5.85
CA LEU A 14 -0.03 -56.19 -6.90
C LEU A 14 0.26 -54.67 -6.83
N VAL A 15 0.26 -54.10 -5.63
CA VAL A 15 0.68 -52.72 -5.40
C VAL A 15 2.21 -52.67 -5.32
N GLY A 16 2.82 -51.83 -6.15
CA GLY A 16 4.27 -51.58 -6.12
C GLY A 16 4.62 -50.55 -5.07
N ILE A 17 5.73 -50.75 -4.35
CA ILE A 17 6.25 -49.78 -3.38
C ILE A 17 7.74 -49.59 -3.68
N ARG A 18 8.19 -48.33 -3.70
CA ARG A 18 9.60 -47.97 -3.79
C ARG A 18 9.92 -46.78 -2.90
N ASN A 19 11.19 -46.65 -2.51
CA ASN A 19 11.66 -45.42 -1.88
C ASN A 19 11.59 -44.25 -2.89
N ARG A 20 11.27 -43.06 -2.40
CA ARG A 20 11.25 -41.82 -3.18
C ARG A 20 12.10 -40.73 -2.52
N GLY A 21 12.20 -39.59 -3.19
CA GLY A 21 13.01 -38.45 -2.77
C GLY A 21 14.36 -38.38 -3.49
N ALA A 22 14.94 -37.19 -3.50
CA ALA A 22 16.32 -36.95 -3.93
C ALA A 22 17.23 -36.97 -2.69
N GLY A 23 17.35 -35.84 -1.98
CA GLY A 23 18.14 -35.74 -0.75
C GLY A 23 17.62 -36.58 0.42
N THR A 24 16.31 -36.86 0.45
CA THR A 24 15.64 -37.62 1.52
C THR A 24 15.47 -39.11 1.22
N ARG A 25 16.06 -39.63 0.14
CA ARG A 25 15.90 -41.04 -0.25
C ARG A 25 16.39 -42.02 0.83
N SER A 26 17.37 -41.59 1.61
CA SER A 26 17.95 -42.35 2.74
C SER A 26 17.29 -42.07 4.09
N ALA A 27 16.28 -41.19 4.14
CA ALA A 27 15.55 -40.85 5.37
C ALA A 27 14.99 -42.09 6.06
N ARG A 28 14.92 -42.07 7.40
CA ARG A 28 14.34 -43.17 8.20
C ARG A 28 13.22 -42.65 9.11
N PRO A 29 12.00 -43.21 9.01
CA PRO A 29 11.55 -44.13 7.96
C PRO A 29 11.55 -43.50 6.56
N HIS A 30 11.62 -44.36 5.54
CA HIS A 30 11.76 -43.94 4.14
C HIS A 30 10.51 -43.24 3.62
N ASN A 31 10.71 -42.23 2.78
CA ASN A 31 9.66 -41.73 1.90
C ASN A 31 9.27 -42.81 0.90
N LEU A 32 7.97 -43.02 0.70
CA LEU A 32 7.46 -44.09 -0.15
C LEU A 32 6.71 -43.53 -1.35
N HIS A 33 6.82 -44.21 -2.48
CA HIS A 33 5.94 -44.06 -3.62
C HIS A 33 5.21 -45.38 -3.86
N VAL A 34 3.90 -45.30 -3.99
CA VAL A 34 2.98 -46.43 -4.10
C VAL A 34 2.34 -46.41 -5.47
N ASN A 35 2.55 -47.46 -6.25
CA ASN A 35 1.94 -47.68 -7.56
C ASN A 35 0.78 -48.67 -7.42
N ILE A 36 -0.41 -48.25 -7.84
CA ILE A 36 -1.66 -49.00 -7.79
C ILE A 36 -2.04 -49.40 -9.22
N PRO A 37 -2.41 -50.67 -9.47
CA PRO A 37 -2.80 -51.12 -10.81
C PRO A 37 -3.92 -50.27 -11.42
N ALA A 38 -3.74 -49.86 -12.68
CA ALA A 38 -4.64 -48.94 -13.38
C ALA A 38 -6.03 -49.53 -13.68
N ASP A 39 -6.16 -50.85 -13.76
CA ASP A 39 -7.41 -51.58 -13.94
C ASP A 39 -8.30 -51.61 -12.69
N ARG A 40 -7.74 -51.23 -11.53
CA ARG A 40 -8.43 -51.16 -10.24
C ARG A 40 -7.84 -50.00 -9.41
N PRO A 41 -8.10 -48.74 -9.81
CA PRO A 41 -7.57 -47.58 -9.12
C PRO A 41 -8.14 -47.48 -7.70
N TRP A 42 -7.38 -46.91 -6.77
CA TRP A 42 -7.87 -46.59 -5.42
C TRP A 42 -8.41 -45.17 -5.42
N ARG A 43 -9.73 -45.01 -5.22
CA ARG A 43 -10.39 -43.69 -5.24
C ARG A 43 -10.00 -42.86 -6.47
N ASN A 44 -10.05 -43.49 -7.64
CA ASN A 44 -9.64 -42.94 -8.94
C ASN A 44 -8.17 -42.50 -9.04
N ARG A 45 -7.27 -43.12 -8.25
CA ARG A 45 -5.82 -42.86 -8.31
C ARG A 45 -5.05 -44.16 -8.59
N THR A 46 -4.04 -44.04 -9.44
CA THR A 46 -3.10 -45.14 -9.73
C THR A 46 -1.76 -44.96 -9.03
N SER A 47 -1.55 -43.84 -8.33
CA SER A 47 -0.36 -43.68 -7.49
C SER A 47 -0.61 -42.76 -6.30
N LEU A 48 0.23 -42.93 -5.27
CA LEU A 48 0.32 -42.06 -4.10
C LEU A 48 1.78 -41.88 -3.70
N SER A 49 2.11 -40.73 -3.16
CA SER A 49 3.39 -40.44 -2.53
C SER A 49 3.20 -40.21 -1.04
N LEU A 50 4.15 -40.68 -0.26
CA LEU A 50 4.15 -40.61 1.20
C LEU A 50 5.48 -39.97 1.63
N ASN A 51 5.40 -38.78 2.24
CA ASN A 51 6.55 -38.03 2.75
C ASN A 51 6.61 -38.07 4.28
N THR A 52 7.81 -38.14 4.85
CA THR A 52 8.06 -38.22 6.30
C THR A 52 8.70 -36.95 6.84
N ARG A 53 9.11 -36.02 5.97
CA ARG A 53 9.68 -34.73 6.37
C ARG A 53 8.58 -33.80 6.88
N THR A 54 8.75 -33.24 8.08
CA THR A 54 7.88 -32.19 8.67
C THR A 54 6.40 -32.29 8.27
N VAL A 55 5.77 -33.42 8.62
CA VAL A 55 4.49 -33.84 8.05
C VAL A 55 3.38 -32.85 8.37
N HIS A 56 3.36 -32.29 9.59
CA HIS A 56 2.38 -31.31 10.03
C HIS A 56 2.48 -29.99 9.25
N SER A 57 3.69 -29.57 8.85
CA SER A 57 3.89 -28.37 8.03
C SER A 57 3.30 -28.54 6.64
N GLN A 58 3.54 -29.69 5.99
CA GLN A 58 2.96 -29.98 4.68
C GLN A 58 1.43 -30.03 4.71
N VAL A 59 0.85 -30.71 5.71
CA VAL A 59 -0.60 -30.80 5.87
C VAL A 59 -1.21 -29.40 6.02
N ALA A 60 -0.67 -28.59 6.93
CA ALA A 60 -1.17 -27.25 7.19
C ALA A 60 -0.97 -26.30 6.01
N GLY A 61 0.24 -26.29 5.43
CA GLY A 61 0.59 -25.47 4.27
C GLY A 61 -0.30 -25.77 3.07
N ASN A 62 -0.50 -27.05 2.75
CA ASN A 62 -1.37 -27.46 1.66
C ASN A 62 -2.83 -27.08 1.90
N ALA A 63 -3.32 -27.23 3.13
CA ALA A 63 -4.69 -26.88 3.47
C ALA A 63 -4.95 -25.37 3.41
N LEU A 64 -4.03 -24.55 3.92
CA LEU A 64 -4.12 -23.09 3.81
C LEU A 64 -4.03 -22.62 2.36
N ALA A 65 -3.12 -23.20 1.57
CA ALA A 65 -3.00 -22.88 0.14
C ALA A 65 -4.28 -23.26 -0.63
N THR A 66 -4.88 -24.40 -0.29
CA THR A 66 -6.16 -24.84 -0.88
C THR A 66 -7.32 -23.93 -0.45
N MET A 67 -7.39 -23.57 0.84
CA MET A 67 -8.40 -22.63 1.36
C MET A 67 -8.26 -21.23 0.75
N ALA A 68 -7.03 -20.83 0.41
CA ALA A 68 -6.76 -19.59 -0.32
C ALA A 68 -7.20 -19.64 -1.79
N GLY A 69 -7.61 -20.80 -2.32
CA GLY A 69 -8.06 -20.98 -3.70
C GLY A 69 -6.98 -21.40 -4.69
N LEU A 70 -5.85 -21.93 -4.24
CA LEU A 70 -4.84 -22.48 -5.13
C LEU A 70 -5.16 -23.94 -5.51
N PRO A 71 -4.97 -24.32 -6.79
CA PRO A 71 -4.97 -25.72 -7.18
C PRO A 71 -3.74 -26.40 -6.59
N ASN A 72 -3.94 -27.34 -5.67
CA ASN A 72 -2.86 -28.11 -5.06
C ASN A 72 -3.13 -29.62 -5.17
N GLU A 73 -2.14 -30.39 -4.77
CA GLU A 73 -2.26 -31.84 -4.61
C GLU A 73 -3.29 -32.17 -3.52
N PHE A 74 -3.94 -33.33 -3.66
CA PHE A 74 -4.56 -33.97 -2.50
C PHE A 74 -3.48 -34.13 -1.42
N GLY A 75 -3.78 -33.74 -0.18
CA GLY A 75 -2.83 -33.84 0.93
C GLY A 75 -3.53 -34.23 2.22
N ALA A 76 -3.09 -35.31 2.86
CA ALA A 76 -3.64 -35.77 4.14
C ALA A 76 -2.59 -36.47 5.00
N PRO A 77 -2.66 -36.35 6.35
CA PRO A 77 -1.87 -37.19 7.22
C PRO A 77 -2.41 -38.63 7.18
N VAL A 78 -1.52 -39.61 7.06
CA VAL A 78 -1.86 -41.04 7.11
C VAL A 78 -0.90 -41.80 8.01
N GLN A 79 -1.39 -42.86 8.65
CA GLN A 79 -0.52 -43.84 9.29
C GLN A 79 -0.13 -44.92 8.29
N VAL A 80 1.17 -45.14 8.14
CA VAL A 80 1.70 -46.22 7.28
C VAL A 80 2.19 -47.34 8.17
N ARG A 81 1.67 -48.55 7.96
CA ARG A 81 2.10 -49.76 8.66
C ARG A 81 2.79 -50.72 7.70
N VAL A 82 4.07 -51.01 7.96
CA VAL A 82 4.84 -52.03 7.24
C VAL A 82 4.83 -53.29 8.09
N ASN A 83 4.23 -54.36 7.59
CA ASN A 83 4.01 -55.62 8.32
C ASN A 83 3.33 -55.42 9.69
N GLY A 84 2.34 -54.52 9.75
CA GLY A 84 1.57 -54.20 10.97
C GLY A 84 2.21 -53.12 11.86
N THR A 85 3.48 -52.79 11.65
CA THR A 85 4.23 -51.83 12.49
C THR A 85 4.19 -50.43 11.89
N ASN A 86 3.78 -49.43 12.68
CA ASN A 86 3.97 -48.03 12.32
C ASN A 86 5.43 -47.64 12.54
N LEU A 87 6.13 -47.29 11.46
CA LEU A 87 7.55 -46.92 11.51
C LEU A 87 7.76 -45.42 11.70
N ALA A 88 6.71 -44.60 11.58
CA ALA A 88 6.81 -43.17 11.84
C ALA A 88 7.03 -42.88 13.33
N HIS A 89 7.99 -42.01 13.63
CA HIS A 89 8.34 -41.63 14.98
C HIS A 89 7.24 -40.78 15.62
N LEU A 90 6.83 -41.13 16.84
CA LEU A 90 5.84 -40.36 17.61
C LEU A 90 6.39 -39.02 18.12
N THR A 91 7.70 -38.95 18.36
CA THR A 91 8.40 -37.75 18.81
C THR A 91 9.52 -37.41 17.84
N PRO A 92 9.81 -36.13 17.63
CA PRO A 92 10.94 -35.72 16.81
C PRO A 92 12.25 -36.30 17.31
N THR A 93 13.09 -36.78 16.40
CA THR A 93 14.40 -37.36 16.74
C THR A 93 15.54 -36.35 16.60
N GLY A 94 15.24 -35.10 16.24
CA GLY A 94 16.21 -34.00 16.14
C GLY A 94 17.09 -34.02 14.88
N SER A 95 16.80 -34.89 13.91
CA SER A 95 17.43 -34.89 12.59
C SER A 95 16.48 -34.32 11.52
N ILE A 96 17.05 -33.94 10.38
CA ILE A 96 16.41 -33.34 9.20
C ILE A 96 15.18 -34.14 8.69
N ASP A 97 15.02 -35.41 9.08
CA ASP A 97 13.96 -36.32 8.61
C ASP A 97 12.88 -36.65 9.66
N SER A 98 12.74 -35.89 10.75
CA SER A 98 12.18 -36.48 11.99
C SER A 98 10.87 -35.94 12.59
N TYR A 99 10.17 -34.99 11.97
CA TYR A 99 8.92 -34.42 12.53
C TYR A 99 7.67 -35.06 11.92
N GLN A 100 7.40 -36.31 12.29
CA GLN A 100 6.35 -37.16 11.70
C GLN A 100 5.09 -37.29 12.56
N PHE A 101 5.29 -37.31 13.89
CA PHE A 101 4.23 -37.55 14.87
C PHE A 101 3.37 -38.79 14.55
N GLY A 102 4.04 -39.89 14.22
CA GLY A 102 3.41 -41.16 13.87
C GLY A 102 2.71 -41.17 12.50
N SER A 103 2.91 -40.16 11.66
CA SER A 103 2.21 -39.98 10.39
C SER A 103 3.16 -39.77 9.20
N TYR A 104 2.62 -39.95 8.00
CA TYR A 104 3.20 -39.55 6.73
C TYR A 104 2.28 -38.52 6.08
N TYR A 105 2.84 -37.59 5.31
CA TYR A 105 2.06 -36.77 4.41
C TYR A 105 1.78 -37.56 3.13
N CYS A 106 0.52 -37.94 2.93
CA CYS A 106 0.04 -38.62 1.74
C CYS A 106 -0.43 -37.60 0.71
N PHE A 107 0.11 -37.68 -0.50
CA PHE A 107 -0.27 -36.81 -1.58
C PHE A 107 -0.27 -37.51 -2.94
N GLN A 108 -0.99 -36.92 -3.88
CA GLN A 108 -0.99 -37.32 -5.28
C GLN A 108 -0.07 -36.39 -6.06
N ALA A 109 0.96 -36.95 -6.71
CA ALA A 109 1.85 -36.16 -7.55
C ALA A 109 1.09 -35.52 -8.72
N TYR A 110 1.48 -34.31 -9.13
CA TYR A 110 0.95 -33.70 -10.34
C TYR A 110 1.17 -34.57 -11.59
N GLY A 111 0.08 -34.75 -12.34
CA GLY A 111 0.02 -35.56 -13.55
C GLY A 111 -1.40 -35.55 -14.15
N PRO A 112 -1.66 -36.33 -15.20
CA PRO A 112 -2.95 -36.33 -15.90
C PRO A 112 -4.16 -36.66 -15.00
N GLU A 113 -3.99 -37.55 -14.01
CA GLU A 113 -5.05 -37.91 -13.05
C GLU A 113 -5.39 -36.76 -12.09
N TRP A 114 -4.37 -36.01 -11.67
CA TRP A 114 -4.56 -34.81 -10.88
C TRP A 114 -5.29 -33.74 -11.71
N ALA A 115 -4.86 -33.52 -12.95
CA ALA A 115 -5.49 -32.55 -13.84
C ALA A 115 -6.97 -32.92 -14.11
N SER A 116 -7.27 -34.20 -14.29
CA SER A 116 -8.63 -34.73 -14.41
C SER A 116 -9.51 -34.46 -13.19
N THR A 117 -8.90 -34.39 -12.00
CA THR A 117 -9.62 -34.12 -10.75
C THR A 117 -9.80 -32.62 -10.51
N GLN A 118 -8.74 -31.83 -10.71
CA GLN A 118 -8.75 -30.38 -10.43
C GLN A 118 -9.39 -29.55 -11.54
N PHE A 119 -9.23 -29.98 -12.80
CA PHE A 119 -9.73 -29.28 -13.99
C PHE A 119 -10.55 -30.24 -14.85
N PRO A 120 -11.68 -30.76 -14.34
CA PRO A 120 -12.47 -31.76 -15.07
C PRO A 120 -13.02 -31.25 -16.41
N ALA A 121 -13.13 -29.93 -16.58
CA ALA A 121 -13.55 -29.29 -17.84
C ALA A 121 -12.40 -29.03 -18.83
N ASP A 122 -11.13 -29.22 -18.44
CA ASP A 122 -9.97 -28.98 -19.29
C ASP A 122 -8.77 -29.93 -19.01
N PRO A 123 -8.98 -31.23 -18.75
CA PRO A 123 -7.97 -32.06 -18.08
C PRO A 123 -6.77 -32.45 -18.96
N GLY A 124 -6.88 -32.27 -20.29
CA GLY A 124 -5.89 -32.72 -21.28
C GLY A 124 -4.65 -31.83 -21.43
N GLY A 125 -4.51 -30.83 -20.56
CA GLY A 125 -3.44 -29.83 -20.60
C GLY A 125 -2.01 -30.36 -20.35
N ASN A 126 -1.04 -29.47 -20.58
CA ASN A 126 0.38 -29.73 -20.34
C ASN A 126 0.77 -29.40 -18.89
N LEU A 127 1.58 -30.28 -18.30
CA LEU A 127 2.19 -30.13 -16.98
C LEU A 127 3.70 -30.13 -17.09
N TYR A 128 4.35 -29.17 -16.44
CA TYR A 128 5.81 -29.04 -16.39
C TYR A 128 6.28 -28.90 -14.95
N ARG A 129 7.24 -29.72 -14.52
CA ARG A 129 7.95 -29.52 -13.25
C ARG A 129 9.25 -28.78 -13.49
N GLY A 130 9.48 -27.70 -12.76
CA GLY A 130 10.73 -26.94 -12.78
C GLY A 130 11.66 -27.37 -11.65
N VAL A 131 12.95 -27.52 -11.94
CA VAL A 131 14.01 -27.82 -10.95
C VAL A 131 15.32 -27.09 -11.27
N TRP A 132 16.17 -26.91 -10.27
CA TRP A 132 17.60 -26.55 -10.44
C TRP A 132 18.55 -27.72 -10.18
N PHE A 133 18.02 -28.81 -9.62
CA PHE A 133 18.78 -29.97 -9.21
C PHE A 133 18.09 -31.25 -9.69
N PHE A 134 18.86 -32.12 -10.32
CA PHE A 134 18.37 -33.33 -10.97
C PHE A 134 19.28 -34.51 -10.65
N ASP A 135 18.75 -35.48 -9.89
CA ASP A 135 19.38 -36.77 -9.63
C ASP A 135 20.87 -36.68 -9.19
N GLY A 136 21.16 -35.77 -8.25
CA GLY A 136 22.52 -35.56 -7.73
C GLY A 136 23.32 -34.50 -8.49
N VAL A 137 22.79 -33.95 -9.58
CA VAL A 137 23.47 -33.00 -10.45
C VAL A 137 22.79 -31.64 -10.41
N ARG A 138 23.57 -30.60 -10.09
CA ARG A 138 23.13 -29.21 -10.22
C ARG A 138 23.12 -28.80 -11.69
N LEU A 139 22.01 -28.23 -12.16
CA LEU A 139 21.82 -27.83 -13.55
C LEU A 139 22.51 -26.49 -13.85
N ASN A 140 22.95 -26.31 -15.10
CA ASN A 140 23.55 -25.06 -15.57
C ASN A 140 22.53 -23.91 -15.58
N ASN A 141 21.29 -24.23 -15.96
CA ASN A 141 20.15 -23.33 -15.89
C ASN A 141 19.16 -23.91 -14.89
N ALA A 142 18.68 -23.08 -13.97
CA ALA A 142 17.55 -23.40 -13.10
C ALA A 142 16.23 -23.12 -13.82
N ALA A 143 15.12 -23.61 -13.29
CA ALA A 143 13.77 -23.36 -13.83
C ALA A 143 13.27 -21.94 -13.50
N ASP A 144 14.01 -20.90 -13.86
CA ASP A 144 13.73 -19.51 -13.50
C ASP A 144 12.90 -18.73 -14.54
N LEU A 145 12.29 -19.44 -15.49
CA LEU A 145 11.46 -18.90 -16.57
C LEU A 145 12.20 -17.99 -17.56
N ARG A 146 13.54 -18.00 -17.57
CA ARG A 146 14.30 -17.31 -18.62
C ARG A 146 13.98 -17.92 -19.98
N TYR A 147 13.95 -17.07 -21.01
CA TYR A 147 13.86 -17.54 -22.39
C TYR A 147 15.23 -18.06 -22.87
N LEU A 148 15.27 -19.32 -23.30
CA LEU A 148 16.48 -20.03 -23.73
C LEU A 148 16.59 -20.18 -25.26
N GLY A 149 15.70 -19.52 -26.02
CA GLY A 149 15.58 -19.72 -27.46
C GLY A 149 14.45 -20.68 -27.83
N GLU A 150 14.37 -21.02 -29.12
CA GLU A 150 13.31 -21.87 -29.70
C GLU A 150 13.65 -23.37 -29.69
N ASP A 151 14.86 -23.76 -29.29
CA ASP A 151 15.26 -25.17 -29.23
C ASP A 151 14.65 -25.87 -27.99
N PRO A 152 13.74 -26.85 -28.15
CA PRO A 152 13.16 -27.60 -27.04
C PRO A 152 14.19 -28.29 -26.14
N SER A 153 15.36 -28.64 -26.68
CA SER A 153 16.43 -29.32 -25.93
C SER A 153 16.96 -28.49 -24.75
N ALA A 154 16.87 -27.16 -24.85
CA ALA A 154 17.30 -26.24 -23.80
C ALA A 154 16.37 -26.24 -22.58
N TYR A 155 15.10 -26.65 -22.75
CA TYR A 155 14.09 -26.69 -21.69
C TYR A 155 13.93 -28.10 -21.11
N ARG A 156 14.04 -29.11 -21.97
CA ARG A 156 13.79 -30.50 -21.63
C ARG A 156 14.92 -31.14 -20.80
N GLN A 157 14.52 -31.78 -19.71
CA GLN A 157 15.38 -32.66 -18.93
C GLN A 157 15.60 -34.00 -19.66
N LEU A 158 16.87 -34.42 -19.79
CA LEU A 158 17.34 -35.60 -20.51
C LEU A 158 18.45 -36.28 -19.71
N TYR A 159 18.47 -37.61 -19.77
CA TYR A 159 19.60 -38.41 -19.33
C TYR A 159 20.62 -38.57 -20.48
N SER A 160 21.91 -38.49 -20.15
CA SER A 160 22.99 -38.94 -21.05
C SER A 160 23.15 -40.47 -20.95
N SER A 161 24.00 -41.05 -21.81
CA SER A 161 24.36 -42.48 -21.74
C SER A 161 25.01 -42.89 -20.42
N THR A 162 25.51 -41.93 -19.64
CA THR A 162 26.17 -42.17 -18.33
C THR A 162 25.39 -41.62 -17.14
N GLY A 163 24.15 -41.16 -17.34
CA GLY A 163 23.30 -40.61 -16.27
C GLY A 163 22.96 -39.12 -16.44
N ALA A 164 22.48 -38.49 -15.38
CA ALA A 164 22.09 -37.07 -15.38
C ALA A 164 23.29 -36.16 -15.70
N THR A 165 23.05 -35.06 -16.42
CA THR A 165 24.08 -34.09 -16.80
C THR A 165 23.62 -32.67 -16.50
N ALA A 166 24.55 -31.79 -16.10
CA ALA A 166 24.26 -30.39 -15.80
C ALA A 166 23.82 -29.59 -17.04
N ALA A 167 24.16 -30.08 -18.24
CA ALA A 167 23.88 -29.42 -19.52
C ALA A 167 22.45 -29.64 -20.04
N THR A 168 21.61 -30.38 -19.32
CA THR A 168 20.20 -30.60 -19.70
C THR A 168 19.30 -29.42 -19.33
N GLY A 169 18.12 -29.34 -19.92
CA GLY A 169 17.11 -28.36 -19.55
C GLY A 169 16.48 -28.57 -18.16
N PRO A 170 15.93 -27.51 -17.54
CA PRO A 170 15.44 -27.53 -16.15
C PRO A 170 14.00 -27.99 -15.97
N TYR A 171 13.32 -28.40 -17.04
CA TYR A 171 11.91 -28.78 -16.99
C TYR A 171 11.67 -30.24 -17.38
N THR A 172 10.75 -30.87 -16.65
CA THR A 172 10.26 -32.21 -16.96
C THR A 172 8.77 -32.15 -17.29
N LYS A 173 8.38 -32.70 -18.44
CA LYS A 173 6.98 -32.78 -18.85
C LYS A 173 6.29 -33.94 -18.12
N GLN A 174 5.24 -33.63 -17.35
CA GLN A 174 4.52 -34.60 -16.50
C GLN A 174 3.21 -35.12 -17.12
N SER A 175 2.75 -34.50 -18.21
CA SER A 175 1.65 -34.97 -19.06
C SER A 175 2.03 -34.89 -20.53
N ASN A 176 1.31 -35.59 -21.42
CA ASN A 176 1.53 -35.52 -22.88
C ASN A 176 2.99 -35.71 -23.32
N HIS A 177 3.75 -36.53 -22.59
CA HIS A 177 5.20 -36.69 -22.78
C HIS A 177 5.56 -37.28 -24.16
N SER A 178 4.69 -38.10 -24.73
CA SER A 178 4.89 -38.72 -26.05
C SER A 178 4.79 -37.73 -27.20
N GLU A 179 4.15 -36.57 -26.99
CA GLU A 179 4.04 -35.54 -28.02
C GLU A 179 5.35 -34.75 -28.18
N ASP A 180 6.15 -34.65 -27.12
CA ASP A 180 7.42 -33.90 -27.09
C ASP A 180 7.31 -32.45 -27.63
N ASP A 181 6.12 -31.86 -27.52
CA ASP A 181 5.88 -30.45 -27.86
C ASP A 181 6.13 -29.56 -26.65
N TRP A 182 7.05 -28.61 -26.79
CA TRP A 182 7.45 -27.64 -25.76
C TRP A 182 7.10 -26.19 -26.15
N SER A 183 6.42 -26.02 -27.28
CA SER A 183 6.16 -24.70 -27.88
C SER A 183 5.42 -23.74 -26.94
N ASP A 184 4.53 -24.26 -26.09
CA ASP A 184 3.77 -23.47 -25.12
C ASP A 184 4.64 -22.92 -23.98
N LEU A 185 5.55 -23.71 -23.43
CA LEU A 185 6.51 -23.29 -22.40
C LEU A 185 7.55 -22.32 -22.99
N ILE A 186 8.03 -22.58 -24.21
CA ILE A 186 8.90 -21.66 -24.95
C ILE A 186 8.18 -20.32 -25.15
N ASN A 187 6.92 -20.35 -25.58
CA ASN A 187 6.11 -19.14 -25.76
C ASN A 187 5.88 -18.38 -24.45
N LEU A 188 5.60 -19.08 -23.35
CA LEU A 188 5.47 -18.48 -22.01
C LEU A 188 6.74 -17.71 -21.63
N THR A 189 7.90 -18.37 -21.70
CA THR A 189 9.17 -17.74 -21.33
C THR A 189 9.51 -16.59 -22.27
N ARG A 190 9.27 -16.74 -23.59
CA ARG A 190 9.46 -15.67 -24.57
C ARG A 190 8.63 -14.43 -24.24
N VAL A 191 7.32 -14.59 -23.99
CA VAL A 191 6.43 -13.46 -23.65
C VAL A 191 6.88 -12.77 -22.37
N LEU A 192 7.17 -13.53 -21.30
CA LEU A 192 7.59 -12.96 -20.02
C LEU A 192 8.90 -12.15 -20.11
N ASN A 193 9.79 -12.51 -21.04
CA ASN A 193 11.12 -11.90 -21.17
C ASN A 193 11.19 -10.84 -22.27
N GLN A 194 10.46 -10.99 -23.38
CA GLN A 194 10.67 -10.22 -24.61
C GLN A 194 9.46 -9.39 -25.06
N ALA A 195 8.27 -9.55 -24.45
CA ALA A 195 7.13 -8.69 -24.78
C ALA A 195 7.50 -7.21 -24.61
N PRO A 196 7.10 -6.32 -25.54
CA PRO A 196 7.38 -4.88 -25.43
C PRO A 196 6.71 -4.27 -24.20
N ASP A 197 7.35 -3.31 -23.54
CA ASP A 197 6.80 -2.67 -22.32
C ASP A 197 5.40 -2.05 -22.54
N SER A 198 5.12 -1.53 -23.74
CA SER A 198 3.83 -0.92 -24.07
C SER A 198 2.66 -1.90 -24.00
N ASN A 199 2.89 -3.19 -24.29
CA ASN A 199 1.86 -4.22 -24.39
C ASN A 199 2.13 -5.39 -23.44
N TYR A 200 3.15 -5.28 -22.58
CA TYR A 200 3.65 -6.36 -21.74
C TYR A 200 2.53 -7.06 -20.96
N VAL A 201 1.70 -6.29 -20.27
CA VAL A 201 0.60 -6.83 -19.45
C VAL A 201 -0.43 -7.57 -20.30
N GLN A 202 -0.73 -7.07 -21.49
CA GLN A 202 -1.70 -7.69 -22.40
C GLN A 202 -1.16 -9.02 -22.92
N GLU A 203 0.10 -9.06 -23.38
CA GLU A 203 0.72 -10.30 -23.88
C GLU A 203 0.89 -11.33 -22.76
N VAL A 204 1.34 -10.89 -21.58
CA VAL A 204 1.44 -11.76 -20.40
C VAL A 204 0.07 -12.33 -20.03
N ALA A 205 -0.98 -11.52 -19.99
CA ALA A 205 -2.32 -11.99 -19.64
C ALA A 205 -2.92 -12.99 -20.66
N ALA A 206 -2.37 -13.06 -21.88
CA ALA A 206 -2.77 -14.05 -22.88
C ALA A 206 -2.16 -15.44 -22.61
N VAL A 207 -1.05 -15.53 -21.88
CA VAL A 207 -0.33 -16.78 -21.60
C VAL A 207 -0.22 -17.11 -20.12
N VAL A 208 -0.53 -16.18 -19.21
CA VAL A 208 -0.46 -16.34 -17.75
C VAL A 208 -1.82 -16.05 -17.14
N ASN A 209 -2.25 -16.93 -16.22
CA ASN A 209 -3.37 -16.61 -15.35
C ASN A 209 -2.86 -15.67 -14.24
N VAL A 210 -2.89 -14.36 -14.53
CA VAL A 210 -2.29 -13.33 -13.69
C VAL A 210 -2.83 -13.37 -12.25
N GLU A 211 -4.13 -13.49 -12.07
CA GLU A 211 -4.73 -13.56 -10.73
C GLU A 211 -4.26 -14.79 -9.95
N GLN A 212 -4.17 -15.95 -10.62
CA GLN A 212 -3.69 -17.17 -9.98
C GLN A 212 -2.20 -17.06 -9.61
N TRP A 213 -1.37 -16.47 -10.47
CA TRP A 213 0.05 -16.25 -10.16
C TRP A 213 0.23 -15.32 -8.96
N LEU A 214 -0.49 -14.20 -8.93
CA LEU A 214 -0.43 -13.25 -7.82
C LEU A 214 -0.90 -13.88 -6.50
N ARG A 215 -1.96 -14.69 -6.56
CA ARG A 215 -2.45 -15.46 -5.40
C ARG A 215 -1.44 -16.50 -4.94
N TYR A 216 -0.79 -17.23 -5.86
CA TYR A 216 0.28 -18.18 -5.53
C TYR A 216 1.42 -17.45 -4.79
N LEU A 217 1.92 -16.36 -5.35
CA LEU A 217 2.98 -15.56 -4.72
C LEU A 217 2.55 -15.01 -3.36
N GLY A 218 1.29 -14.60 -3.22
CA GLY A 218 0.73 -14.10 -1.96
C GLY A 218 0.66 -15.17 -0.88
N VAL A 219 0.17 -16.37 -1.24
CA VAL A 219 0.12 -17.53 -0.34
C VAL A 219 1.53 -17.98 0.05
N THR A 220 2.47 -18.12 -0.89
CA THR A 220 3.86 -18.48 -0.57
C THR A 220 4.49 -17.47 0.39
N THR A 221 4.18 -16.18 0.21
CA THR A 221 4.63 -15.09 1.08
C THR A 221 4.06 -15.19 2.50
N LEU A 222 2.79 -15.55 2.65
CA LEU A 222 2.08 -15.63 3.94
C LEU A 222 2.30 -16.95 4.68
N LEU A 223 2.47 -18.06 3.95
CA LEU A 223 3.01 -19.31 4.51
C LEU A 223 4.44 -19.12 5.05
N GLY A 224 5.13 -18.07 4.56
CA GLY A 224 6.55 -17.85 4.78
C GLY A 224 7.34 -19.07 4.36
N ASN A 225 7.11 -19.54 3.13
CA ASN A 225 7.84 -20.67 2.59
C ASN A 225 9.34 -20.36 2.59
N MET A 226 10.12 -21.28 3.16
CA MET A 226 11.57 -21.18 3.25
C MET A 226 12.29 -22.11 2.27
N GLU A 227 11.55 -22.91 1.50
CA GLU A 227 12.11 -23.72 0.41
C GLU A 227 12.58 -22.87 -0.77
N THR A 228 13.43 -23.46 -1.61
CA THR A 228 13.74 -22.92 -2.93
C THR A 228 12.55 -23.12 -3.85
N THR A 229 11.81 -22.05 -4.13
CA THR A 229 10.68 -22.08 -5.05
C THR A 229 10.55 -20.80 -5.86
N LEU A 230 9.75 -20.82 -6.93
CA LEU A 230 9.49 -19.63 -7.75
C LEU A 230 8.99 -18.46 -6.89
N GLY A 231 8.13 -18.76 -5.90
CA GLY A 231 7.60 -17.77 -4.95
C GLY A 231 8.60 -17.26 -3.90
N THR A 232 9.78 -17.87 -3.78
CA THR A 232 10.86 -17.43 -2.88
C THR A 232 12.10 -16.95 -3.62
N GLY A 233 11.99 -16.76 -4.94
CA GLY A 233 13.06 -16.18 -5.75
C GLY A 233 14.10 -17.20 -6.24
N ALA A 234 13.72 -18.47 -6.36
CA ALA A 234 14.57 -19.54 -6.89
C ALA A 234 13.85 -20.31 -8.02
N GLY A 235 14.59 -20.72 -9.05
CA GLY A 235 14.05 -21.53 -10.15
C GLY A 235 13.94 -23.01 -9.81
N ASP A 236 13.10 -23.34 -8.82
CA ASP A 236 13.00 -24.68 -8.24
C ASP A 236 11.60 -24.99 -7.69
N ASP A 237 11.30 -26.26 -7.45
CA ASP A 237 10.12 -26.79 -6.73
C ASP A 237 8.83 -25.98 -6.96
N PHE A 238 8.43 -25.98 -8.23
CA PHE A 238 7.11 -25.59 -8.69
C PHE A 238 6.70 -26.47 -9.88
N SER A 239 5.42 -26.46 -10.19
CA SER A 239 4.93 -26.93 -11.49
C SER A 239 4.07 -25.90 -12.18
N LEU A 240 3.94 -26.07 -13.48
CA LEU A 240 3.11 -25.25 -14.34
C LEU A 240 2.06 -26.12 -14.99
N TYR A 241 0.82 -25.66 -14.97
CA TYR A 241 -0.27 -26.29 -15.70
C TYR A 241 -0.84 -25.34 -16.74
N ARG A 242 -1.06 -25.83 -17.96
CA ARG A 242 -1.70 -25.13 -19.06
C ARG A 242 -2.79 -26.00 -19.65
N GLY A 243 -4.03 -25.54 -19.60
CA GLY A 243 -5.17 -26.22 -20.22
C GLY A 243 -5.15 -26.19 -21.74
N ILE A 244 -6.04 -26.96 -22.36
CA ILE A 244 -6.31 -26.89 -23.81
C ILE A 244 -7.26 -25.73 -24.09
N ASN A 245 -8.33 -25.62 -23.29
CA ASN A 245 -9.37 -24.60 -23.44
C ASN A 245 -8.93 -23.25 -22.83
N ASP A 246 -8.30 -23.28 -21.66
CA ASP A 246 -7.65 -22.11 -21.07
C ASP A 246 -6.12 -22.24 -21.22
N PRO A 247 -5.51 -21.58 -22.23
CA PRO A 247 -4.10 -21.71 -22.53
C PRO A 247 -3.20 -20.89 -21.58
N ARG A 248 -3.77 -20.31 -20.52
CA ARG A 248 -3.05 -19.48 -19.56
C ARG A 248 -2.44 -20.36 -18.47
N PHE A 249 -1.13 -20.26 -18.30
CA PHE A 249 -0.38 -21.03 -17.33
C PHE A 249 -0.76 -20.66 -15.88
N GLN A 250 -0.91 -21.68 -15.05
CA GLN A 250 -1.08 -21.60 -13.60
C GLN A 250 0.13 -22.22 -12.88
N ILE A 251 0.55 -21.64 -11.75
CA ILE A 251 1.64 -22.18 -10.92
C ILE A 251 1.08 -23.10 -9.84
N LEU A 252 1.73 -24.23 -9.63
CA LEU A 252 1.39 -25.24 -8.64
C LEU A 252 2.51 -25.36 -7.61
N SER A 253 2.13 -25.41 -6.33
CA SER A 253 3.07 -25.49 -5.22
C SER A 253 3.70 -26.88 -5.13
N HIS A 254 4.99 -26.95 -4.79
CA HIS A 254 5.67 -28.16 -4.33
C HIS A 254 6.27 -27.91 -2.94
N ASP A 255 6.64 -29.01 -2.28
CA ASP A 255 7.49 -29.06 -1.10
C ASP A 255 7.14 -27.98 -0.04
N LEU A 256 6.07 -28.28 0.72
CA LEU A 256 5.54 -27.42 1.78
C LEU A 256 6.01 -27.86 3.18
N ASP A 257 7.13 -28.56 3.29
CA ASP A 257 7.65 -29.08 4.57
C ASP A 257 8.48 -28.05 5.37
N THR A 258 8.85 -26.91 4.79
CA THR A 258 9.41 -25.77 5.52
C THR A 258 8.54 -24.51 5.39
N THR A 259 7.33 -24.59 5.95
CA THR A 259 6.36 -23.49 6.02
C THR A 259 5.85 -23.27 7.44
N LEU A 260 5.25 -22.11 7.70
CA LEU A 260 4.59 -21.77 8.98
C LEU A 260 5.55 -21.79 10.19
N GLY A 261 6.80 -21.41 9.96
CA GLY A 261 7.87 -21.43 10.97
C GLY A 261 8.33 -22.82 11.39
N GLN A 262 7.95 -23.85 10.63
CA GLN A 262 8.35 -25.25 10.82
C GLN A 262 9.39 -25.65 9.76
N GLY A 263 10.03 -26.80 9.96
CA GLY A 263 10.96 -27.40 8.99
C GLY A 263 12.43 -27.03 9.24
N ASP A 264 13.21 -26.96 8.17
CA ASP A 264 14.68 -26.87 8.25
C ASP A 264 15.23 -25.46 8.46
N ALA A 265 14.37 -24.44 8.35
CA ALA A 265 14.73 -23.05 8.56
C ALA A 265 13.82 -22.41 9.62
N GLY A 266 14.43 -21.59 10.47
CA GLY A 266 13.68 -20.78 11.44
C GLY A 266 12.79 -19.74 10.76
N PRO A 267 11.77 -19.22 11.46
CA PRO A 267 10.81 -18.29 10.89
C PRO A 267 11.46 -16.94 10.53
N ASP A 268 11.15 -16.45 9.33
CA ASP A 268 11.52 -15.11 8.85
C ASP A 268 10.25 -14.25 8.69
N TYR A 269 9.79 -13.66 9.79
CA TYR A 269 8.56 -12.86 9.80
C TYR A 269 8.67 -11.61 8.93
N GLY A 270 9.86 -11.00 8.88
CA GLY A 270 10.13 -9.73 8.20
C GLY A 270 10.46 -9.85 6.71
N ARG A 271 10.49 -11.08 6.17
CA ARG A 271 10.82 -11.35 4.76
C ARG A 271 10.05 -10.43 3.82
N SER A 272 10.76 -9.86 2.85
CA SER A 272 10.18 -8.98 1.83
C SER A 272 8.97 -9.64 1.17
N ILE A 273 7.87 -8.90 1.04
CA ILE A 273 6.72 -9.33 0.23
C ILE A 273 7.07 -9.44 -1.26
N PHE A 274 8.20 -8.91 -1.69
CA PHE A 274 8.70 -9.04 -3.07
C PHE A 274 9.84 -10.06 -3.19
N LYS A 275 9.98 -11.03 -2.27
CA LYS A 275 11.07 -12.02 -2.30
C LYS A 275 11.15 -12.79 -3.63
N ALA A 276 10.01 -13.10 -4.25
CA ALA A 276 9.96 -13.74 -5.56
C ALA A 276 10.67 -12.93 -6.68
N ALA A 277 10.75 -11.61 -6.52
CA ALA A 277 11.42 -10.70 -7.47
C ALA A 277 12.95 -10.76 -7.42
N ASP A 278 13.55 -11.65 -6.61
CA ASP A 278 14.96 -11.99 -6.74
C ASP A 278 15.24 -12.74 -8.06
N LEU A 279 14.21 -13.34 -8.67
CA LEU A 279 14.27 -13.80 -10.06
C LEU A 279 14.00 -12.65 -11.03
N PRO A 280 14.88 -12.36 -12.01
CA PRO A 280 14.69 -11.26 -12.95
C PRO A 280 13.35 -11.28 -13.71
N VAL A 281 12.90 -12.47 -14.13
CA VAL A 281 11.63 -12.62 -14.87
C VAL A 281 10.43 -12.27 -14.00
N ILE A 282 10.41 -12.76 -12.75
CA ILE A 282 9.36 -12.43 -11.78
C ILE A 282 9.46 -10.96 -11.33
N SER A 283 10.67 -10.39 -11.26
CA SER A 283 10.87 -8.97 -10.95
C SER A 283 10.17 -8.09 -11.98
N ARG A 284 10.36 -8.35 -13.27
CA ARG A 284 9.67 -7.63 -14.35
C ARG A 284 8.16 -7.74 -14.25
N PHE A 285 7.64 -8.94 -14.02
CA PHE A 285 6.20 -9.18 -13.87
C PHE A 285 5.62 -8.49 -12.62
N LEU A 286 6.15 -8.79 -11.44
CA LEU A 286 5.57 -8.42 -10.15
C LEU A 286 5.73 -6.94 -9.82
N LYS A 287 6.79 -6.29 -10.32
CA LYS A 287 7.04 -4.85 -10.13
C LYS A 287 6.45 -3.98 -11.23
N HIS A 288 5.73 -4.56 -12.20
CA HIS A 288 5.06 -3.80 -13.25
C HIS A 288 3.94 -2.92 -12.65
N PRO A 289 3.81 -1.63 -13.06
CA PRO A 289 2.87 -0.69 -12.44
C PRO A 289 1.39 -1.14 -12.42
N ALA A 290 0.96 -1.89 -13.43
CA ALA A 290 -0.41 -2.45 -13.50
C ALA A 290 -0.60 -3.76 -12.70
N ILE A 291 0.49 -4.43 -12.29
CA ILE A 291 0.46 -5.74 -11.61
C ILE A 291 0.63 -5.57 -10.11
N THR A 292 1.57 -4.74 -9.67
CA THR A 292 1.88 -4.59 -8.23
C THR A 292 0.67 -4.19 -7.37
N PRO A 293 -0.21 -3.25 -7.78
CA PRO A 293 -1.39 -2.89 -6.97
C PRO A 293 -2.33 -4.08 -6.73
N ARG A 294 -2.49 -4.96 -7.74
CA ARG A 294 -3.29 -6.19 -7.64
C ARG A 294 -2.66 -7.18 -6.66
N TYR A 295 -1.34 -7.35 -6.74
CA TYR A 295 -0.60 -8.22 -5.82
C TYR A 295 -0.75 -7.78 -4.36
N VAL A 296 -0.57 -6.49 -4.10
CA VAL A 296 -0.70 -5.92 -2.76
C VAL A 296 -2.14 -6.01 -2.25
N ALA A 297 -3.13 -5.82 -3.13
CA ALA A 297 -4.54 -6.02 -2.78
C ALA A 297 -4.85 -7.47 -2.38
N ILE A 298 -4.33 -8.46 -3.13
CA ILE A 298 -4.45 -9.88 -2.80
C ILE A 298 -3.79 -10.21 -1.45
N LEU A 299 -2.61 -9.67 -1.16
CA LEU A 299 -1.97 -9.86 0.14
C LEU A 299 -2.86 -9.35 1.29
N LYS A 300 -3.48 -8.17 1.13
CA LYS A 300 -4.42 -7.63 2.13
C LYS A 300 -5.66 -8.51 2.29
N GLU A 301 -6.23 -8.99 1.18
CA GLU A 301 -7.37 -9.91 1.19
C GLU A 301 -7.02 -11.20 1.92
N LEU A 302 -5.91 -11.85 1.58
CA LEU A 302 -5.45 -13.08 2.24
C LEU A 302 -5.20 -12.87 3.75
N CYS A 303 -4.61 -11.73 4.13
CA CYS A 303 -4.44 -11.35 5.53
C CYS A 303 -5.77 -11.18 6.28
N ALA A 304 -6.80 -10.66 5.61
CA ALA A 304 -8.13 -10.44 6.19
C ALA A 304 -9.03 -11.69 6.13
N THR A 305 -8.64 -12.72 5.37
CA THR A 305 -9.42 -13.94 5.13
C THR A 305 -8.62 -15.17 5.58
N THR A 306 -8.01 -15.91 4.65
CA THR A 306 -7.40 -17.23 4.89
C THR A 306 -6.40 -17.22 6.04
N PHE A 307 -5.62 -16.14 6.18
CA PHE A 307 -4.57 -15.98 7.19
C PHE A 307 -5.00 -15.09 8.37
N SER A 308 -6.29 -14.80 8.51
CA SER A 308 -6.85 -14.21 9.72
C SER A 308 -6.87 -15.26 10.85
N SER A 309 -6.79 -14.82 12.11
CA SER A 309 -6.87 -15.74 13.27
C SER A 309 -8.19 -16.50 13.29
N GLU A 310 -9.26 -15.87 12.81
CA GLU A 310 -10.62 -16.40 12.80
C GLU A 310 -10.78 -17.57 11.81
N GLN A 311 -9.95 -17.63 10.76
CA GLN A 311 -9.99 -18.70 9.76
C GLN A 311 -8.84 -19.70 9.90
N ALA A 312 -7.61 -19.22 10.09
CA ALA A 312 -6.42 -20.07 10.16
C ALA A 312 -6.40 -20.93 11.43
N ASP A 313 -6.68 -20.34 12.60
CA ASP A 313 -6.50 -21.04 13.87
C ASP A 313 -7.44 -22.24 14.01
N PRO A 314 -8.76 -22.14 13.73
CA PRO A 314 -9.66 -23.28 13.81
C PRO A 314 -9.36 -24.34 12.75
N LEU A 315 -8.81 -23.95 11.59
CA LEU A 315 -8.37 -24.91 10.58
C LEU A 315 -7.17 -25.72 11.07
N LEU A 316 -6.17 -25.05 11.65
CA LEU A 316 -4.98 -25.71 12.20
C LEU A 316 -5.35 -26.67 13.35
N ASP A 317 -6.23 -26.24 14.26
CA ASP A 317 -6.71 -27.11 15.34
C ASP A 317 -7.40 -28.38 14.81
N ARG A 318 -8.27 -28.22 13.81
CA ARG A 318 -9.02 -29.35 13.24
C ARG A 318 -8.11 -30.34 12.50
N LEU A 319 -7.12 -29.84 11.77
CA LEU A 319 -6.27 -30.67 10.93
C LEU A 319 -5.17 -31.38 11.72
N LEU A 320 -4.62 -30.71 12.74
CA LEU A 320 -3.42 -31.16 13.45
C LEU A 320 -3.76 -31.73 14.86
N GLY A 321 -4.91 -31.36 15.42
CA GLY A 321 -5.33 -31.78 16.75
C GLY A 321 -5.39 -33.31 16.88
N GLY A 322 -4.94 -33.80 18.04
CA GLY A 322 -4.98 -35.22 18.40
C GLY A 322 -3.82 -36.06 17.87
N TRP A 323 -3.03 -35.58 16.90
CA TRP A 323 -1.83 -36.29 16.42
C TRP A 323 -0.56 -35.43 16.42
N VAL A 324 -0.68 -34.09 16.39
CA VAL A 324 0.43 -33.15 16.58
C VAL A 324 0.39 -32.56 18.00
N PRO A 325 1.51 -32.42 18.71
CA PRO A 325 1.51 -31.78 20.02
C PRO A 325 1.06 -30.31 19.97
N ASP A 326 0.26 -29.88 20.95
CA ASP A 326 -0.35 -28.55 21.01
C ASP A 326 0.66 -27.39 20.92
N THR A 327 1.88 -27.59 21.41
CA THR A 327 2.96 -26.59 21.34
C THR A 327 3.35 -26.25 19.90
N TYR A 328 3.34 -27.22 18.98
CA TYR A 328 3.61 -26.99 17.56
C TYR A 328 2.46 -26.26 16.91
N ILE A 329 1.21 -26.65 17.19
CA ILE A 329 0.01 -25.98 16.68
C ILE A 329 0.00 -24.51 17.15
N ALA A 330 0.25 -24.27 18.43
CA ALA A 330 0.35 -22.92 18.99
C ALA A 330 1.46 -22.07 18.31
N SER A 331 2.63 -22.66 18.03
CA SER A 331 3.70 -21.95 17.33
C SER A 331 3.35 -21.59 15.88
N MET A 332 2.61 -22.45 15.16
CA MET A 332 2.13 -22.16 13.80
C MET A 332 1.11 -21.01 13.80
N LYS A 333 0.22 -20.96 14.80
CA LYS A 333 -0.73 -19.84 14.98
C LYS A 333 -0.01 -18.53 15.28
N ASP A 334 0.96 -18.54 16.20
CA ASP A 334 1.82 -17.38 16.50
C ASP A 334 2.58 -16.93 15.24
N PHE A 335 3.09 -17.87 14.45
CA PHE A 335 3.72 -17.57 13.17
C PHE A 335 2.77 -16.84 12.22
N VAL A 336 1.57 -17.36 11.98
CA VAL A 336 0.58 -16.75 11.08
C VAL A 336 0.26 -15.32 11.53
N ALA A 337 0.01 -15.12 12.83
CA ALA A 337 -0.28 -13.80 13.39
C ALA A 337 0.87 -12.80 13.18
N ARG A 338 2.11 -13.19 13.49
CA ARG A 338 3.30 -12.33 13.32
C ARG A 338 3.61 -12.05 11.86
N ARG A 339 3.52 -13.06 11.00
CA ARG A 339 3.78 -12.93 9.57
C ARG A 339 2.75 -12.00 8.92
N ARG A 340 1.46 -12.14 9.26
CA ARG A 340 0.40 -11.24 8.81
C ARG A 340 0.70 -9.79 9.19
N ALA A 341 1.05 -9.53 10.44
CA ALA A 341 1.39 -8.19 10.91
C ALA A 341 2.59 -7.60 10.15
N ALA A 342 3.64 -8.40 9.94
CA ALA A 342 4.84 -7.98 9.21
C ALA A 342 4.61 -7.75 7.71
N VAL A 343 3.72 -8.51 7.07
CA VAL A 343 3.29 -8.28 5.68
C VAL A 343 2.53 -6.98 5.57
N LEU A 344 1.54 -6.74 6.44
CA LEU A 344 0.75 -5.50 6.43
C LEU A 344 1.61 -4.26 6.70
N ALA A 345 2.62 -4.35 7.57
CA ALA A 345 3.55 -3.26 7.84
C ALA A 345 4.41 -2.84 6.64
N GLN A 346 4.58 -3.73 5.64
CA GLN A 346 5.30 -3.41 4.40
C GLN A 346 4.44 -2.69 3.37
N ILE A 347 3.11 -2.62 3.58
CA ILE A 347 2.15 -2.04 2.65
C ILE A 347 1.75 -0.63 3.13
N PRO A 348 2.28 0.45 2.55
CA PRO A 348 1.86 1.79 2.91
C PRO A 348 0.41 2.03 2.47
N LEU A 349 -0.38 2.62 3.37
CA LEU A 349 -1.82 2.89 3.16
C LEU A 349 -2.18 4.37 3.30
N ALA A 350 -1.20 5.23 3.58
CA ALA A 350 -1.39 6.65 3.78
C ALA A 350 -0.26 7.43 3.11
N LEU A 351 -0.58 8.63 2.67
CA LEU A 351 0.40 9.59 2.19
C LEU A 351 1.32 10.01 3.34
N SER A 352 2.62 9.88 3.12
CA SER A 352 3.66 10.40 3.98
C SER A 352 4.64 11.23 3.17
N ALA A 353 5.27 12.20 3.82
CA ALA A 353 6.28 13.05 3.24
C ALA A 353 7.42 13.23 4.24
N THR A 354 8.65 13.19 3.75
CA THR A 354 9.88 13.35 4.50
C THR A 354 10.81 14.33 3.79
N SER A 355 11.62 15.01 4.58
CA SER A 355 12.66 15.94 4.13
C SER A 355 13.92 15.70 4.96
N SER A 356 15.08 16.02 4.39
CA SER A 356 16.36 16.07 5.12
C SER A 356 16.57 17.40 5.84
N LEU A 357 15.71 18.40 5.63
CA LEU A 357 15.82 19.69 6.30
C LEU A 357 15.64 19.56 7.81
N PRO A 358 16.43 20.27 8.63
CA PRO A 358 16.22 20.30 10.08
C PRO A 358 14.93 21.05 10.43
N SER A 359 14.32 20.70 11.55
CA SER A 359 13.19 21.45 12.10
C SER A 359 13.67 22.61 12.98
N SER A 360 13.05 23.78 12.84
CA SER A 360 13.31 24.98 13.64
C SER A 360 11.99 25.71 13.91
N HIS A 361 11.71 26.03 15.18
CA HIS A 361 10.51 26.77 15.61
C HIS A 361 9.17 26.20 15.07
N GLY A 362 9.09 24.88 14.90
CA GLY A 362 7.89 24.19 14.40
C GLY A 362 7.79 24.08 12.87
N TYR A 363 8.81 24.53 12.12
CA TYR A 363 8.87 24.47 10.66
C TYR A 363 10.09 23.66 10.20
N LEU A 364 10.05 23.13 8.98
CA LEU A 364 11.27 22.70 8.29
C LEU A 364 12.07 23.94 7.88
N LEU A 365 13.36 24.00 8.20
CA LEU A 365 14.22 25.15 7.91
C LEU A 365 15.02 24.92 6.63
N ALA A 366 14.79 25.75 5.63
CA ALA A 366 15.59 25.80 4.40
C ALA A 366 16.51 27.02 4.40
N THR A 367 17.74 26.85 3.91
CA THR A 367 18.72 27.94 3.70
C THR A 367 18.91 28.29 2.22
N HIS A 368 18.25 27.54 1.32
CA HIS A 368 18.26 27.75 -0.12
C HIS A 368 16.82 27.79 -0.65
N GLY A 369 16.60 28.47 -1.78
CA GLY A 369 15.28 28.63 -2.40
C GLY A 369 14.71 27.38 -3.08
N THR A 370 15.18 26.19 -2.71
CA THR A 370 14.72 24.91 -3.25
C THR A 370 14.56 23.87 -2.15
N LEU A 371 13.68 22.90 -2.40
CA LEU A 371 13.36 21.81 -1.50
C LEU A 371 13.33 20.48 -2.29
N SER A 372 13.86 19.43 -1.68
CA SER A 372 13.60 18.05 -2.07
C SER A 372 12.74 17.37 -1.02
N LEU A 373 11.72 16.64 -1.49
CA LEU A 373 10.84 15.82 -0.68
C LEU A 373 10.77 14.41 -1.23
N SER A 374 10.56 13.45 -0.34
CA SER A 374 10.25 12.07 -0.72
C SER A 374 9.20 11.51 0.22
N GLY A 375 8.62 10.37 -0.10
CA GLY A 375 7.65 9.76 0.78
C GLY A 375 7.04 8.49 0.22
N ARG A 376 5.95 8.07 0.85
CA ARG A 376 5.13 6.95 0.38
C ARG A 376 3.67 7.37 0.26
N ALA A 377 2.89 6.61 -0.49
CA ALA A 377 1.44 6.78 -0.58
C ALA A 377 0.74 5.41 -0.51
N ASP A 378 -0.60 5.39 -0.54
CA ASP A 378 -1.38 4.14 -0.54
C ASP A 378 -0.96 3.26 -1.74
N ALA A 379 -0.35 2.11 -1.46
CA ALA A 379 0.18 1.18 -2.46
C ALA A 379 -0.90 0.49 -3.31
N THR A 380 -2.14 0.46 -2.82
CA THR A 380 -3.27 -0.19 -3.51
C THR A 380 -3.96 0.76 -4.47
N ARG A 381 -4.14 2.01 -4.05
CA ARG A 381 -4.98 2.99 -4.77
C ARG A 381 -4.20 4.05 -5.52
N SER A 382 -3.04 4.47 -5.02
CA SER A 382 -2.28 5.56 -5.65
C SER A 382 -1.65 5.12 -6.97
N ARG A 383 -1.69 6.01 -7.95
CA ARG A 383 -1.02 5.87 -9.27
C ARG A 383 -0.10 7.04 -9.59
N SER A 384 -0.30 8.18 -8.95
CA SER A 384 0.62 9.31 -9.03
C SER A 384 0.55 10.16 -7.76
N VAL A 385 1.59 10.97 -7.56
CA VAL A 385 1.64 11.98 -6.51
C VAL A 385 1.95 13.32 -7.16
N ARG A 386 1.29 14.39 -6.70
CA ARG A 386 1.64 15.77 -7.05
C ARG A 386 2.19 16.49 -5.84
N VAL A 387 3.22 17.30 -6.05
CA VAL A 387 3.78 18.20 -5.04
C VAL A 387 3.78 19.61 -5.62
N LYS A 388 3.09 20.54 -4.97
CA LYS A 388 2.81 21.89 -5.51
C LYS A 388 2.22 21.87 -6.93
N GLY A 389 1.33 20.91 -7.21
CA GLY A 389 0.70 20.74 -8.52
C GLY A 389 1.56 20.06 -9.59
N VAL A 390 2.85 19.82 -9.34
CA VAL A 390 3.76 19.14 -10.27
C VAL A 390 3.79 17.64 -9.97
N VAL A 391 3.74 16.80 -11.01
CA VAL A 391 3.83 15.33 -10.85
C VAL A 391 5.21 14.95 -10.32
N ALA A 392 5.22 14.21 -9.21
CA ALA A 392 6.42 13.67 -8.59
C ALA A 392 6.88 12.39 -9.31
N GLY A 393 8.17 12.05 -9.17
CA GLY A 393 8.66 10.73 -9.52
C GLY A 393 7.92 9.68 -8.68
N TRP A 394 7.47 8.60 -9.30
CA TRP A 394 6.65 7.57 -8.65
C TRP A 394 7.15 6.17 -8.99
N THR A 395 7.43 5.38 -7.95
CA THR A 395 7.81 3.97 -8.07
C THR A 395 6.69 3.11 -7.50
N GLN A 396 5.86 2.51 -8.37
CA GLN A 396 4.65 1.80 -7.97
C GLN A 396 4.92 0.68 -6.96
N TRP A 397 5.96 -0.13 -7.17
CA TRP A 397 6.14 -1.35 -6.39
C TRP A 397 6.59 -1.13 -4.94
N THR A 398 7.26 -0.01 -4.67
CA THR A 398 7.56 0.48 -3.31
C THR A 398 6.54 1.50 -2.82
N ALA A 399 5.60 1.90 -3.67
CA ALA A 399 4.67 3.00 -3.48
C ALA A 399 5.36 4.27 -2.97
N SER A 400 6.57 4.53 -3.48
CA SER A 400 7.40 5.66 -3.07
C SER A 400 7.38 6.76 -4.10
N TRP A 401 7.42 8.00 -3.64
CA TRP A 401 7.52 9.17 -4.50
C TRP A 401 8.69 10.07 -4.11
N SER A 402 9.18 10.85 -5.08
CA SER A 402 10.20 11.89 -4.88
C SER A 402 9.94 13.12 -5.74
N ALA A 403 10.19 14.29 -5.19
CA ALA A 403 10.08 15.57 -5.88
C ALA A 403 11.28 16.44 -5.50
N ASP A 404 12.09 16.77 -6.51
CA ASP A 404 13.32 17.54 -6.34
C ASP A 404 13.19 18.96 -6.89
N ASN A 405 14.07 19.86 -6.42
CA ASN A 405 14.17 21.24 -6.90
C ASN A 405 12.85 22.04 -6.81
N LEU A 406 12.01 21.74 -5.80
CA LEU A 406 10.77 22.47 -5.57
C LEU A 406 11.10 23.90 -5.16
N LYS A 407 10.68 24.89 -5.95
CA LYS A 407 10.90 26.31 -5.65
C LYS A 407 10.25 26.72 -4.33
N LEU A 408 11.02 27.40 -3.49
CA LEU A 408 10.58 28.09 -2.27
C LEU A 408 10.66 29.60 -2.47
N TRP A 409 9.72 30.32 -1.89
CA TRP A 409 9.77 31.77 -1.76
C TRP A 409 10.34 32.18 -0.41
N PRO A 410 11.05 33.32 -0.30
CA PRO A 410 11.53 33.80 0.99
C PRO A 410 10.41 33.89 2.05
N GLY A 411 10.62 33.29 3.22
CA GLY A 411 9.62 33.23 4.28
C GLY A 411 8.95 31.86 4.43
N LEU A 412 7.66 31.84 4.79
CA LEU A 412 6.90 30.63 5.08
C LEU A 412 6.24 30.09 3.80
N ASN A 413 6.41 28.80 3.55
CA ASN A 413 5.86 28.10 2.39
C ASN A 413 5.04 26.90 2.87
N ARG A 414 3.78 26.82 2.47
CA ARG A 414 2.96 25.59 2.64
C ARG A 414 3.07 24.73 1.40
N VAL A 415 3.76 23.60 1.52
CA VAL A 415 3.96 22.64 0.42
C VAL A 415 2.84 21.60 0.46
N LEU A 416 1.89 21.69 -0.48
CA LEU A 416 0.82 20.71 -0.66
C LEU A 416 1.32 19.48 -1.41
N ILE A 417 0.98 18.29 -0.88
CA ILE A 417 1.20 16.98 -1.50
C ILE A 417 -0.16 16.29 -1.66
N GLN A 418 -0.41 15.73 -2.85
CA GLN A 418 -1.67 15.07 -3.20
C GLN A 418 -1.37 13.69 -3.80
N ALA A 419 -2.00 12.64 -3.28
CA ALA A 419 -2.01 11.32 -3.90
C ALA A 419 -3.24 11.16 -4.79
N LEU A 420 -3.04 10.62 -5.99
CA LEU A 420 -4.08 10.50 -7.00
C LEU A 420 -4.28 9.02 -7.38
N ASP A 421 -5.53 8.64 -7.62
CA ASP A 421 -5.88 7.32 -8.16
C ASP A 421 -5.62 7.21 -9.69
N GLU A 422 -6.03 6.09 -10.27
CA GLU A 422 -5.90 5.82 -11.71
C GLU A 422 -6.73 6.76 -12.59
N GLN A 423 -7.84 7.27 -12.08
CA GLN A 423 -8.70 8.24 -12.77
C GLN A 423 -8.22 9.68 -12.59
N GLY A 424 -7.20 9.90 -11.76
CA GLY A 424 -6.66 11.22 -11.45
C GLY A 424 -7.45 11.96 -10.37
N ASN A 425 -8.29 11.27 -9.60
CA ASN A 425 -8.97 11.86 -8.44
C ASN A 425 -8.02 11.90 -7.24
N GLU A 426 -8.10 12.98 -6.45
CA GLU A 426 -7.41 13.06 -5.17
C GLU A 426 -8.01 12.06 -4.18
N ILE A 427 -7.17 11.18 -3.63
CA ILE A 427 -7.56 10.16 -2.66
C ILE A 427 -6.93 10.37 -1.28
N ASP A 428 -5.88 11.19 -1.20
CA ASP A 428 -5.22 11.58 0.04
C ASP A 428 -4.45 12.90 -0.16
N ARG A 429 -4.31 13.69 0.91
CA ARG A 429 -3.56 14.95 0.91
C ARG A 429 -2.79 15.17 2.20
N ALA A 430 -1.63 15.79 2.07
CA ALA A 430 -0.79 16.21 3.18
C ALA A 430 -0.16 17.58 2.88
N SER A 431 0.31 18.28 3.90
CA SER A 431 1.06 19.53 3.73
C SER A 431 2.22 19.60 4.70
N LEU A 432 3.35 20.16 4.23
CA LEU A 432 4.50 20.50 5.07
C LEU A 432 4.73 22.02 5.04
N ASP A 433 4.90 22.62 6.21
CA ASP A 433 5.26 24.04 6.31
C ASP A 433 6.79 24.19 6.40
N VAL A 434 7.36 24.92 5.45
CA VAL A 434 8.79 25.16 5.29
C VAL A 434 9.09 26.64 5.47
N TRP A 435 9.97 26.95 6.42
CA TRP A 435 10.54 28.28 6.58
C TRP A 435 11.84 28.36 5.77
N TYR A 436 11.80 29.07 4.64
CA TYR A 436 13.00 29.48 3.94
C TYR A 436 13.53 30.75 4.62
N GLU A 437 14.65 30.63 5.33
CA GLU A 437 15.28 31.76 6.00
C GLU A 437 15.64 32.85 4.99
N PRO A 438 15.02 34.04 5.10
CA PRO A 438 15.20 35.05 4.09
C PRO A 438 16.57 35.73 4.27
N GLY A 439 17.31 35.91 3.17
CA GLY A 439 18.55 36.70 3.18
C GLY A 439 18.33 38.20 3.46
N SER A 440 17.11 38.69 3.21
CA SER A 440 16.68 40.07 3.48
C SER A 440 15.19 40.13 3.82
N ILE A 441 14.78 41.10 4.62
CA ILE A 441 13.37 41.31 5.00
C ILE A 441 12.96 42.74 4.62
N ALA A 442 11.87 42.88 3.86
CA ALA A 442 11.32 44.18 3.48
C ALA A 442 10.54 44.78 4.66
N THR A 443 11.03 45.88 5.24
CA THR A 443 10.37 46.50 6.41
C THR A 443 9.30 47.50 5.98
N VAL A 444 8.12 47.41 6.59
CA VAL A 444 6.98 48.30 6.37
C VAL A 444 6.63 48.98 7.70
N GLY A 445 6.91 50.29 7.78
CA GLY A 445 6.89 51.07 9.02
C GLY A 445 5.51 51.35 9.65
N GLY A 446 4.41 50.98 8.98
CA GLY A 446 3.05 51.44 9.28
C GLY A 446 2.73 52.80 8.67
N GLY A 447 1.72 53.50 9.19
CA GLY A 447 1.28 54.80 8.67
C GLY A 447 0.20 54.67 7.60
N THR A 448 0.19 55.57 6.61
CA THR A 448 -0.77 55.56 5.50
C THR A 448 -0.09 55.12 4.22
N LEU A 449 -0.78 54.29 3.43
CA LEU A 449 -0.34 53.90 2.10
C LEU A 449 -0.50 55.09 1.14
N GLU A 450 0.62 55.66 0.71
CA GLU A 450 0.66 56.88 -0.11
C GLU A 450 0.29 56.65 -1.58
N GLU A 451 0.57 55.46 -2.11
CA GLU A 451 0.28 55.04 -3.48
C GLU A 451 -0.10 53.56 -3.53
N ASP A 452 -0.73 53.13 -4.62
CA ASP A 452 -1.05 51.70 -4.80
C ASP A 452 0.23 50.87 -4.74
N ALA A 453 0.18 49.76 -4.00
CA ALA A 453 1.35 48.92 -3.77
C ALA A 453 1.06 47.46 -4.11
N THR A 454 2.10 46.77 -4.59
CA THR A 454 2.09 45.33 -4.82
C THR A 454 3.20 44.67 -4.02
N TRP A 455 2.84 43.69 -3.20
CA TRP A 455 3.75 42.85 -2.43
C TRP A 455 3.88 41.49 -3.11
N SER A 456 5.08 41.19 -3.61
CA SER A 456 5.37 39.94 -4.33
C SER A 456 6.15 38.96 -3.45
N ALA A 457 6.01 37.66 -3.72
CA ALA A 457 6.73 36.65 -2.96
C ALA A 457 8.25 36.80 -3.06
N ALA A 458 8.75 37.26 -4.22
CA ALA A 458 10.17 37.54 -4.45
C ALA A 458 10.67 38.77 -3.69
N GLY A 459 9.82 39.79 -3.50
CA GLY A 459 10.16 41.01 -2.74
C GLY A 459 10.00 40.85 -1.22
N GLY A 460 9.32 39.80 -0.78
CA GLY A 460 9.12 39.46 0.61
C GLY A 460 10.28 38.67 1.25
N PRO A 461 10.11 38.21 2.50
CA PRO A 461 8.94 38.45 3.34
C PRO A 461 8.85 39.91 3.78
N TYR A 462 7.62 40.39 3.96
CA TYR A 462 7.35 41.76 4.41
C TYR A 462 7.16 41.78 5.92
N ARG A 463 7.91 42.61 6.63
CA ARG A 463 7.81 42.81 8.08
C ARG A 463 7.08 44.12 8.36
N VAL A 464 5.83 44.01 8.79
CA VAL A 464 4.97 45.13 9.15
C VAL A 464 5.18 45.44 10.64
N THR A 465 5.78 46.60 10.94
CA THR A 465 6.19 46.95 12.30
C THR A 465 5.15 47.75 13.07
N ALA A 466 4.20 48.37 12.37
CA ALA A 466 3.06 49.08 12.95
C ALA A 466 1.86 49.00 12.00
N ARG A 467 0.68 49.40 12.47
CA ARG A 467 -0.55 49.36 11.69
C ARG A 467 -0.42 50.20 10.41
N LEU A 468 -0.70 49.58 9.27
CA LEU A 468 -0.70 50.22 7.94
C LEU A 468 -2.14 50.49 7.51
N ALA A 469 -2.46 51.75 7.24
CA ALA A 469 -3.74 52.19 6.73
C ALA A 469 -3.72 52.20 5.19
N ILE A 470 -4.70 51.55 4.58
CA ILE A 470 -5.00 51.59 3.15
C ILE A 470 -6.21 52.54 3.00
N PRO A 471 -5.99 53.83 2.67
CA PRO A 471 -7.05 54.83 2.65
C PRO A 471 -7.98 54.67 1.42
N PRO A 472 -9.15 55.34 1.39
CA PRO A 472 -10.05 55.30 0.23
C PRO A 472 -9.32 55.67 -1.08
N GLY A 473 -9.60 54.94 -2.16
CA GLY A 473 -8.95 55.13 -3.46
C GLY A 473 -7.54 54.56 -3.59
N ARG A 474 -7.03 53.85 -2.57
CA ARG A 474 -5.77 53.10 -2.62
C ARG A 474 -5.99 51.61 -2.57
N THR A 475 -5.14 50.87 -3.29
CA THR A 475 -5.12 49.41 -3.32
C THR A 475 -3.80 48.85 -2.83
N LEU A 476 -3.86 47.90 -1.88
CA LEU A 476 -2.75 46.99 -1.60
C LEU A 476 -3.03 45.64 -2.24
N THR A 477 -2.14 45.21 -3.13
CA THR A 477 -2.17 43.87 -3.73
C THR A 477 -1.08 43.01 -3.10
N ILE A 478 -1.43 41.80 -2.66
CA ILE A 478 -0.50 40.81 -2.12
C ILE A 478 -0.59 39.57 -3.01
N GLU A 479 0.50 39.26 -3.70
CA GLU A 479 0.57 38.20 -4.70
C GLU A 479 0.72 36.80 -4.07
N PRO A 480 0.38 35.72 -4.79
CA PRO A 480 0.56 34.34 -4.35
C PRO A 480 1.96 34.03 -3.79
N GLY A 481 2.02 33.20 -2.75
CA GLY A 481 3.27 32.78 -2.11
C GLY A 481 3.92 33.81 -1.20
N THR A 482 3.36 35.02 -1.09
CA THR A 482 3.92 36.08 -0.25
C THR A 482 3.78 35.75 1.23
N THR A 483 4.85 35.99 2.00
CA THR A 483 4.83 35.96 3.46
C THR A 483 4.85 37.38 4.03
N VAL A 484 3.97 37.64 4.99
CA VAL A 484 3.89 38.89 5.76
C VAL A 484 4.01 38.55 7.24
N TYR A 485 5.03 39.12 7.88
CA TYR A 485 5.25 39.07 9.32
C TYR A 485 4.69 40.31 9.99
N PHE A 486 3.79 40.12 10.95
CA PHE A 486 3.32 41.18 11.83
C PHE A 486 4.09 41.18 13.15
N GLU A 487 4.59 42.36 13.53
CA GLU A 487 5.04 42.62 14.90
C GLU A 487 3.84 42.78 15.85
N GLU A 488 4.13 42.91 17.15
CA GLU A 488 3.09 43.02 18.19
C GLU A 488 2.11 44.15 17.87
N GLY A 489 0.82 43.82 17.79
CA GLY A 489 -0.25 44.77 17.47
C GLY A 489 -0.26 45.34 16.05
N ALA A 490 0.74 45.02 15.21
CA ALA A 490 0.79 45.46 13.81
C ALA A 490 -0.25 44.72 12.97
N GLY A 491 -0.83 45.39 11.98
CA GLY A 491 -1.93 44.86 11.18
C GLY A 491 -2.30 45.79 10.04
N LEU A 492 -3.42 45.50 9.37
CA LEU A 492 -3.92 46.32 8.26
C LEU A 492 -5.24 46.99 8.63
N SER A 493 -5.34 48.29 8.39
CA SER A 493 -6.60 49.06 8.42
C SER A 493 -7.01 49.40 7.00
N VAL A 494 -8.17 48.95 6.56
CA VAL A 494 -8.60 49.02 5.16
C VAL A 494 -9.87 49.88 5.05
N SER A 495 -9.73 51.04 4.42
CA SER A 495 -10.84 51.89 3.95
C SER A 495 -10.85 52.03 2.43
N GLY A 496 -9.73 51.77 1.75
CA GLY A 496 -9.62 51.53 0.31
C GLY A 496 -9.86 50.08 -0.03
N ARG A 497 -8.87 49.41 -0.67
CA ARG A 497 -9.00 48.02 -1.14
C ARG A 497 -7.80 47.15 -0.81
N LEU A 498 -8.06 45.94 -0.31
CA LEU A 498 -7.07 44.87 -0.14
C LEU A 498 -7.36 43.70 -1.09
N VAL A 499 -6.38 43.33 -1.90
CA VAL A 499 -6.43 42.15 -2.78
C VAL A 499 -5.30 41.20 -2.37
N ALA A 500 -5.63 40.19 -1.57
CA ALA A 500 -4.71 39.13 -1.17
C ALA A 500 -5.25 37.78 -1.67
N GLN A 501 -4.85 37.40 -2.89
CA GLN A 501 -5.38 36.22 -3.57
C GLN A 501 -4.24 35.28 -3.92
N GLY A 502 -3.99 34.31 -3.04
CA GLY A 502 -3.07 33.21 -3.30
C GLY A 502 -3.65 32.16 -4.24
N THR A 503 -2.94 31.04 -4.37
CA THR A 503 -3.43 29.84 -5.05
C THR A 503 -3.36 28.63 -4.11
N GLU A 504 -3.95 27.50 -4.50
CA GLU A 504 -3.84 26.26 -3.73
C GLU A 504 -2.38 25.84 -3.47
N TYR A 505 -1.49 26.11 -4.43
CA TYR A 505 -0.08 25.72 -4.36
C TYR A 505 0.87 26.82 -3.87
N GLU A 506 0.40 28.07 -3.84
CA GLU A 506 1.16 29.25 -3.43
C GLU A 506 0.28 30.13 -2.54
N ARG A 507 -0.04 29.60 -1.35
CA ARG A 507 -0.84 30.29 -0.34
C ARG A 507 -0.08 31.49 0.22
N ILE A 508 -0.81 32.56 0.53
CA ILE A 508 -0.26 33.73 1.23
C ILE A 508 -0.17 33.42 2.73
N ARG A 509 0.94 33.79 3.38
CA ARG A 509 1.17 33.55 4.81
C ARG A 509 1.17 34.87 5.58
N PHE A 510 0.20 35.04 6.47
CA PHE A 510 0.17 36.11 7.45
C PHE A 510 0.45 35.52 8.82
N SER A 511 1.60 35.85 9.40
CA SER A 511 2.04 35.25 10.66
C SER A 511 2.96 36.18 11.42
N ARG A 512 3.61 35.67 12.46
CA ARG A 512 4.78 36.28 13.09
C ARG A 512 6.05 35.67 12.52
N ARG A 513 7.19 36.36 12.61
CA ARG A 513 8.48 35.75 12.27
C ARG A 513 8.72 34.54 13.17
N PRO A 514 9.13 33.38 12.63
CA PRO A 514 9.52 32.24 13.48
C PRO A 514 10.55 32.65 14.54
N GLY A 515 10.33 32.19 15.78
CA GLY A 515 11.09 32.60 16.97
C GLY A 515 10.55 33.84 17.69
N SER A 516 9.64 34.61 17.08
CA SER A 516 8.95 35.71 17.78
C SER A 516 7.77 35.21 18.61
N LEU A 517 7.48 35.90 19.71
CA LEU A 517 6.26 35.73 20.49
C LEU A 517 5.13 36.70 20.08
N ALA A 518 5.42 37.64 19.18
CA ALA A 518 4.50 38.69 18.77
C ALA A 518 3.15 38.12 18.30
N ARG A 519 2.08 38.87 18.57
CA ARG A 519 0.76 38.64 17.99
C ARG A 519 0.35 39.84 17.15
N GLY A 520 -0.01 39.59 15.89
CA GLY A 520 -0.49 40.63 14.99
C GLY A 520 -1.83 41.21 15.45
N GLY A 521 -2.07 42.49 15.19
CA GLY A 521 -3.33 43.19 15.47
C GLY A 521 -4.48 42.87 14.52
N GLY A 522 -4.27 42.00 13.53
CA GLY A 522 -5.31 41.53 12.60
C GLY A 522 -5.61 42.49 11.44
N PHE A 523 -6.76 42.28 10.82
CA PHE A 523 -7.26 43.02 9.67
C PHE A 523 -8.55 43.77 10.05
N VAL A 524 -8.59 45.08 9.83
CA VAL A 524 -9.74 45.92 10.18
C VAL A 524 -10.24 46.64 8.94
N PHE A 525 -11.41 46.27 8.45
CA PHE A 525 -12.09 46.92 7.32
C PHE A 525 -13.14 47.89 7.86
N THR A 526 -13.06 49.16 7.46
CA THR A 526 -13.99 50.21 7.90
C THR A 526 -14.42 51.04 6.70
N ASP A 527 -15.72 51.04 6.41
CA ASP A 527 -16.33 51.74 5.28
C ASP A 527 -15.69 51.40 3.91
N SER A 528 -15.07 50.21 3.83
CA SER A 528 -14.43 49.70 2.63
C SER A 528 -15.42 48.86 1.84
N ARG A 529 -16.18 49.53 0.98
CA ARG A 529 -17.21 48.91 0.12
C ARG A 529 -16.71 48.50 -1.26
N GLU A 530 -15.39 48.45 -1.43
CA GLU A 530 -14.74 47.88 -2.59
C GLU A 530 -14.67 46.35 -2.49
N SER A 531 -14.38 45.68 -3.60
CA SER A 531 -14.22 44.22 -3.61
C SER A 531 -12.88 43.80 -2.98
N ASN A 532 -12.86 43.71 -1.64
CA ASN A 532 -11.75 43.16 -0.87
C ASN A 532 -11.75 41.63 -0.92
N VAL A 533 -10.56 41.04 -1.02
CA VAL A 533 -10.39 39.59 -1.12
C VAL A 533 -9.25 39.12 -0.23
N LEU A 534 -9.52 38.11 0.58
CA LEU A 534 -8.52 37.22 1.17
C LEU A 534 -8.86 35.81 0.69
N ALA A 535 -8.04 35.27 -0.21
CA ALA A 535 -8.25 33.94 -0.77
C ALA A 535 -6.96 33.11 -0.77
N TYR A 536 -7.08 31.82 -0.47
CA TYR A 536 -5.94 30.90 -0.34
C TYR A 536 -4.84 31.48 0.57
N ALA A 537 -5.23 31.92 1.76
CA ALA A 537 -4.34 32.54 2.75
C ALA A 537 -4.40 31.82 4.09
N ASP A 538 -3.26 31.72 4.78
CA ASP A 538 -3.19 31.27 6.16
C ASP A 538 -2.87 32.45 7.08
N ILE A 539 -3.73 32.68 8.07
CA ILE A 539 -3.61 33.75 9.06
C ILE A 539 -3.37 33.10 10.42
N GLU A 540 -2.21 33.39 11.01
CA GLU A 540 -1.78 32.78 12.26
C GLU A 540 -1.27 33.81 13.25
N PHE A 541 -1.42 33.52 14.54
CA PHE A 541 -0.93 34.37 15.64
C PHE A 541 -1.41 35.83 15.55
N ALA A 542 -2.62 36.05 15.04
CA ALA A 542 -3.24 37.37 14.95
C ALA A 542 -4.33 37.57 16.03
N GLY A 543 -4.87 38.79 16.12
CA GLY A 543 -5.95 39.16 17.05
C GLY A 543 -5.48 39.72 18.39
N ALA A 544 -4.27 40.26 18.50
CA ALA A 544 -3.77 40.88 19.73
C ALA A 544 -4.73 41.97 20.25
N GLY A 545 -5.49 41.65 21.31
CA GLY A 545 -6.44 42.57 21.96
C GLY A 545 -7.73 42.87 21.18
N ALA A 546 -8.01 42.18 20.07
CA ALA A 546 -9.18 42.44 19.22
C ALA A 546 -9.65 41.18 18.46
N SER A 547 -10.29 41.34 17.30
CA SER A 547 -10.60 40.21 16.39
C SER A 547 -9.47 39.99 15.39
N VAL A 548 -9.30 38.75 14.89
CA VAL A 548 -8.34 38.47 13.81
C VAL A 548 -8.74 39.22 12.54
N ILE A 549 -10.04 39.20 12.20
CA ILE A 549 -10.65 40.01 11.15
C ILE A 549 -11.83 40.77 11.73
N SER A 550 -11.91 42.07 11.48
CA SER A 550 -13.06 42.92 11.78
C SER A 550 -13.50 43.64 10.51
N ALA A 551 -14.80 43.70 10.23
CA ALA A 551 -15.33 44.45 9.10
C ALA A 551 -16.60 45.21 9.49
N VAL A 552 -16.58 46.54 9.33
CA VAL A 552 -17.71 47.44 9.59
C VAL A 552 -18.11 48.11 8.28
N ASN A 553 -19.39 47.96 7.88
CA ASN A 553 -19.93 48.54 6.65
C ASN A 553 -19.02 48.30 5.42
N SER A 554 -18.53 47.07 5.27
CA SER A 554 -17.50 46.72 4.30
C SER A 554 -17.87 45.47 3.49
N GLN A 555 -17.35 45.38 2.27
CA GLN A 555 -17.47 44.23 1.39
C GLN A 555 -16.19 43.38 1.46
N LEU A 556 -16.31 42.07 1.73
CA LEU A 556 -15.16 41.18 1.86
C LEU A 556 -15.49 39.75 1.41
N LEU A 557 -14.62 39.18 0.57
CA LEU A 557 -14.58 37.76 0.25
C LEU A 557 -13.46 37.06 1.03
N LEU A 558 -13.84 36.04 1.80
CA LEU A 558 -12.95 35.08 2.45
C LEU A 558 -13.17 33.72 1.78
N ASP A 559 -12.16 33.20 1.08
CA ASP A 559 -12.27 31.96 0.30
C ASP A 559 -11.03 31.06 0.47
N HIS A 560 -11.19 29.83 0.93
CA HIS A 560 -10.04 28.94 1.23
C HIS A 560 -9.03 29.55 2.21
N VAL A 561 -9.51 30.29 3.21
CA VAL A 561 -8.68 30.88 4.28
C VAL A 561 -8.54 29.90 5.44
N THR A 562 -7.34 29.78 6.01
CA THR A 562 -7.13 29.12 7.30
C THR A 562 -6.86 30.19 8.35
N ILE A 563 -7.62 30.21 9.45
CA ILE A 563 -7.33 31.06 10.61
C ILE A 563 -7.01 30.15 11.79
N ALA A 564 -5.79 30.24 12.33
CA ALA A 564 -5.30 29.32 13.35
C ALA A 564 -4.37 30.00 14.35
N ASN A 565 -4.01 29.29 15.42
CA ASN A 565 -3.02 29.73 16.42
C ASN A 565 -3.35 31.10 17.07
N HIS A 566 -4.63 31.40 17.25
CA HIS A 566 -5.13 32.59 17.93
C HIS A 566 -5.98 32.21 19.15
N ASP A 567 -6.14 33.13 20.09
CA ASP A 567 -7.05 33.04 21.23
C ASP A 567 -7.77 34.37 21.35
N ALA A 568 -8.64 34.61 20.38
CA ALA A 568 -9.29 35.88 20.13
C ALA A 568 -10.59 35.62 19.35
N GLN A 569 -11.49 36.61 19.32
CA GLN A 569 -12.61 36.59 18.37
C GLN A 569 -12.05 36.42 16.95
N THR A 570 -12.52 35.41 16.20
CA THR A 570 -11.90 35.13 14.89
C THR A 570 -12.34 36.18 13.88
N ILE A 571 -13.64 36.30 13.66
CA ILE A 571 -14.22 37.24 12.71
C ILE A 571 -15.35 38.02 13.39
N THR A 572 -15.26 39.35 13.37
CA THR A 572 -16.33 40.25 13.84
C THR A 572 -16.83 41.12 12.70
N LEU A 573 -18.12 41.07 12.43
CA LEU A 573 -18.76 41.79 11.33
C LEU A 573 -19.83 42.73 11.87
N LYS A 574 -19.90 43.95 11.35
CA LYS A 574 -21.00 44.88 11.59
C LYS A 574 -21.52 45.42 10.26
N GLU A 575 -22.80 45.24 10.01
CA GLU A 575 -23.45 45.68 8.76
C GLU A 575 -22.70 45.19 7.48
N PRO A 576 -22.43 43.88 7.33
CA PRO A 576 -21.51 43.36 6.32
C PRO A 576 -22.10 43.20 4.90
N GLN A 577 -21.18 43.14 3.93
CA GLN A 577 -21.35 42.52 2.61
C GLN A 577 -20.31 41.41 2.42
N VAL A 578 -20.48 40.28 3.13
CA VAL A 578 -19.41 39.29 3.30
C VAL A 578 -19.80 37.91 2.78
N ILE A 579 -18.84 37.27 2.11
CA ILE A 579 -18.88 35.84 1.76
C ILE A 579 -17.70 35.17 2.45
N LEU A 580 -17.97 34.17 3.28
CA LEU A 580 -17.00 33.27 3.91
C LEU A 580 -17.25 31.87 3.39
N ARG A 581 -16.32 31.32 2.60
CA ARG A 581 -16.49 29.98 2.03
C ARG A 581 -15.22 29.15 2.00
N HIS A 582 -15.41 27.83 2.01
CA HIS A 582 -14.34 26.82 1.90
C HIS A 582 -13.17 27.03 2.86
N SER A 583 -13.41 27.67 4.00
CA SER A 583 -12.38 28.12 4.93
C SER A 583 -12.36 27.28 6.19
N VAL A 584 -11.22 27.27 6.88
CA VAL A 584 -11.01 26.55 8.13
C VAL A 584 -10.73 27.55 9.23
N LEU A 585 -11.63 27.64 10.21
CA LEU A 585 -11.46 28.45 11.41
C LEU A 585 -11.15 27.51 12.57
N ALA A 586 -9.91 27.53 13.06
CA ALA A 586 -9.54 26.75 14.23
C ALA A 586 -10.30 27.23 15.47
N GLY A 587 -10.37 26.37 16.50
CA GLY A 587 -11.07 26.67 17.74
C GLY A 587 -10.59 28.00 18.38
N PRO A 588 -11.48 28.98 18.59
CA PRO A 588 -11.10 30.34 19.02
C PRO A 588 -10.87 30.46 20.54
N GLY A 589 -10.55 29.36 21.22
CA GLY A 589 -10.52 29.29 22.68
C GLY A 589 -11.89 29.65 23.26
N ALA A 590 -11.92 30.57 24.22
CA ALA A 590 -13.16 30.96 24.89
C ALA A 590 -14.08 31.88 24.05
N HIS A 591 -13.69 32.26 22.82
CA HIS A 591 -14.39 33.26 22.01
C HIS A 591 -15.36 32.64 20.98
N SER A 592 -16.02 33.50 20.19
CA SER A 592 -16.82 33.07 19.03
C SER A 592 -15.94 32.97 17.78
N SER A 593 -16.30 32.09 16.85
CA SER A 593 -15.64 32.04 15.54
C SER A 593 -16.14 33.16 14.64
N LEU A 594 -17.44 33.43 14.65
CA LEU A 594 -18.03 34.48 13.84
C LEU A 594 -19.06 35.26 14.66
N THR A 595 -18.83 36.55 14.86
CA THR A 595 -19.82 37.47 15.45
C THR A 595 -20.31 38.42 14.37
N VAL A 596 -21.63 38.59 14.26
CA VAL A 596 -22.25 39.48 13.28
C VAL A 596 -23.25 40.38 13.97
N ASP A 597 -23.14 41.69 13.74
CA ASP A 597 -24.03 42.69 14.29
C ASP A 597 -24.70 43.54 13.19
N GLY A 598 -25.99 43.33 13.00
CA GLY A 598 -26.78 44.04 11.99
C GLY A 598 -26.54 43.56 10.56
N LEU A 599 -27.58 43.68 9.73
CA LEU A 599 -27.49 43.59 8.28
C LEU A 599 -28.21 44.80 7.69
N ARG A 600 -27.54 45.51 6.79
CA ARG A 600 -28.13 46.63 6.05
C ARG A 600 -29.16 46.12 5.03
N PRO A 601 -30.07 46.98 4.52
CA PRO A 601 -31.01 46.60 3.46
C PRO A 601 -30.35 46.05 2.18
N ASP A 602 -29.15 46.53 1.85
CA ASP A 602 -28.32 46.07 0.73
C ASP A 602 -27.18 45.12 1.15
N GLY A 603 -27.16 44.70 2.42
CA GLY A 603 -26.14 43.83 2.98
C GLY A 603 -26.37 42.35 2.64
N TRP A 604 -25.31 41.56 2.71
CA TRP A 604 -25.40 40.11 2.63
C TRP A 604 -24.36 39.43 3.52
N LEU A 605 -24.70 38.24 3.97
CA LEU A 605 -23.80 37.33 4.66
C LEU A 605 -24.02 35.93 4.13
N ILE A 606 -22.99 35.36 3.50
CA ILE A 606 -22.99 33.98 3.03
C ILE A 606 -21.84 33.24 3.71
N VAL A 607 -22.15 32.16 4.44
CA VAL A 607 -21.22 31.29 5.14
C VAL A 607 -21.42 29.88 4.60
N ASP A 608 -20.53 29.43 3.72
CA ASP A 608 -20.74 28.22 2.91
C ASP A 608 -19.53 27.27 2.89
N GLY A 609 -19.71 26.00 3.26
CA GLY A 609 -18.66 25.00 3.06
C GLY A 609 -17.44 25.15 3.97
N ASN A 610 -17.59 25.76 5.16
CA ASN A 610 -16.48 26.01 6.08
C ASN A 610 -16.38 24.95 7.17
N PHE A 611 -15.19 24.82 7.76
CA PHE A 611 -14.95 24.05 8.98
C PHE A 611 -14.75 25.00 10.17
N PHE A 612 -15.51 24.79 11.24
CA PHE A 612 -15.40 25.50 12.51
C PHE A 612 -14.92 24.54 13.60
N GLY A 613 -13.71 24.81 14.12
CA GLY A 613 -13.17 24.12 15.29
C GLY A 613 -13.94 24.45 16.57
N ALA A 614 -13.87 23.54 17.54
CA ALA A 614 -14.57 23.68 18.81
C ALA A 614 -14.05 24.89 19.62
N ASN A 615 -14.96 25.65 20.21
CA ASN A 615 -14.61 26.64 21.24
C ASN A 615 -14.63 25.99 22.64
N SER A 616 -13.90 26.56 23.59
CA SER A 616 -13.76 26.04 24.96
C SER A 616 -14.62 26.77 26.00
N GLY A 617 -15.39 27.78 25.56
CA GLY A 617 -16.24 28.62 26.41
C GLY A 617 -17.74 28.40 26.19
N THR A 618 -18.56 29.26 26.79
CA THR A 618 -20.04 29.26 26.63
C THR A 618 -20.51 30.14 25.47
N ASN A 619 -19.59 30.69 24.68
CA ASN A 619 -19.94 31.53 23.54
C ASN A 619 -20.50 30.70 22.38
N ASP A 620 -21.35 31.30 21.57
CA ASP A 620 -21.80 30.66 20.33
C ASP A 620 -20.63 30.57 19.34
N VAL A 621 -20.56 29.48 18.56
CA VAL A 621 -19.59 29.39 17.44
C VAL A 621 -19.87 30.49 16.41
N ILE A 622 -21.14 30.67 16.05
CA ILE A 622 -21.64 31.78 15.25
C ILE A 622 -22.66 32.56 16.07
N ARG A 623 -22.32 33.81 16.40
CA ARG A 623 -23.17 34.74 17.14
C ARG A 623 -23.80 35.76 16.21
N LEU A 624 -25.13 35.73 16.07
CA LEU A 624 -25.89 36.68 15.25
C LEU A 624 -26.66 37.66 16.15
N VAL A 625 -26.31 38.94 16.06
CA VAL A 625 -26.92 40.05 16.80
C VAL A 625 -27.61 40.96 15.80
N ARG A 626 -28.93 41.18 15.92
CA ARG A 626 -29.71 42.07 15.02
C ARG A 626 -29.51 41.78 13.52
N ALA A 627 -29.04 40.59 13.17
CA ALA A 627 -28.69 40.21 11.81
C ALA A 627 -29.89 39.76 10.98
N SER A 628 -31.10 40.19 11.34
CA SER A 628 -32.30 39.97 10.51
C SER A 628 -33.31 41.07 10.79
N GLN A 629 -34.01 41.51 9.75
CA GLN A 629 -35.11 42.46 9.84
C GLN A 629 -36.32 41.86 9.14
N LYS A 630 -37.53 42.23 9.60
CA LYS A 630 -38.78 41.87 8.91
C LYS A 630 -38.71 42.44 7.49
N ASP A 631 -38.87 41.57 6.49
CA ASP A 631 -38.79 41.89 5.05
C ASP A 631 -37.41 42.38 4.54
N GLY A 632 -36.33 42.16 5.31
CA GLY A 632 -34.94 42.49 4.94
C GLY A 632 -34.06 41.28 4.58
N PRO A 633 -32.78 41.51 4.19
CA PRO A 633 -31.86 40.42 3.87
C PRO A 633 -31.57 39.54 5.09
N ARG A 634 -31.26 38.27 4.82
CA ARG A 634 -31.01 37.25 5.84
C ARG A 634 -29.65 36.58 5.62
N PRO A 635 -28.92 36.23 6.70
CA PRO A 635 -27.74 35.39 6.63
C PRO A 635 -28.05 34.05 5.96
N GLN A 636 -27.15 33.58 5.10
CA GLN A 636 -27.18 32.24 4.53
C GLN A 636 -26.02 31.44 5.11
N ILE A 637 -26.32 30.44 5.95
CA ILE A 637 -25.31 29.57 6.58
C ILE A 637 -25.62 28.15 6.12
N ARG A 638 -24.74 27.56 5.31
CA ARG A 638 -24.99 26.28 4.64
C ARG A 638 -23.72 25.45 4.46
N ASN A 639 -23.86 24.12 4.41
CA ASN A 639 -22.76 23.18 4.15
C ASN A 639 -21.54 23.30 5.07
N ASN A 640 -21.70 23.87 6.27
CA ASN A 640 -20.60 24.02 7.22
C ASN A 640 -20.50 22.81 8.15
N VAL A 641 -19.27 22.52 8.61
CA VAL A 641 -18.97 21.50 9.61
C VAL A 641 -18.59 22.19 10.91
N PHE A 642 -19.18 21.73 12.02
CA PHE A 642 -18.92 22.23 13.37
C PHE A 642 -18.42 21.08 14.25
N GLN A 643 -17.27 21.27 14.92
CA GLN A 643 -16.65 20.21 15.72
C GLN A 643 -17.21 20.12 17.17
N GLY A 644 -17.98 21.11 17.61
CA GLY A 644 -18.57 21.19 18.94
C GLY A 644 -19.33 22.48 19.13
#